data_AF-A0A9N8YZE2-F1
#
_entry.id   AF-A0A9N8YZE2-F1
#
_cell.length_a   1.000
_cell.length_b   1.000
_cell.length_c   1.000
_cell.angle_alpha   90.00
_cell.angle_beta   90.00
_cell.angle_gamma   90.00
#
_symmetry.space_group_name_H-M   'P 1'
#
loop_
_entity.id
_entity.type
_entity.pdbx_description
1 polymer ?
#
loop_
_entity_poly.entity_id
_entity_poly.type
_entity_poly.pdbx_seq_one_letter_code
_entity_poly.pdbx_strand_id
1 'polypeptide(L)'
;MAAFSVPQPVKVEPGKKTRQKKWNIRDDPITWQNWYKHINWLHTPVLISTPIIAIYGFYTTKLQLYTAIWAIAYYFITGLGITAGYHRLWAHRAYKASRPFEIFLIFAASGAVEGSIRWWCRDHRSHHRWTDTDSDPYNAHKGLFYSHLGWMLLKQNPNTTGRADISDLSADPLIMLQSRYYGVFAIVMGFIFPTAVAGFYFATICRLVFVHHATFCVNSLAHYLGDTPFDDRHTPRDHFITAFFSLGEGYHNFHHEFPGDYRNAIRFYQYDPTKWLIKTLSYFGIVHHLKTFPENEIKKGQIIMCQKKLDYEKKTIDWGKPLDQLPIYTYEEYEKNAKSNNWICIEGIIHDITDFMEDHPGGKAILIASRGEDMTNAFNGGVYDHSNAARNLLSSFRIGVISGGGEVMSQGYGTPQQYGQQQPGQPPYGQQHGPPPQVPPGADSQLWFWFQAVDTDRSGALTTEELQKALINGDWSPFNIETVRLMMNMFDTEFAGLWRYIEDWKKCFTTFDADGSGTINFGELKNAMKTFGYNLSDNFINLLIKKYDKYAGNKTGKGDVTFDNFVQSCVTVKTLTDSFRRYDTDNDGWILINYEQEDMAAESKIELQPPLSPFGNAVAGSLGALIALFITYPLDITKTRLQVQSKSDSSKIAKNEYYHSTKDALYKIISSEGISGLYAGLPAGLIGVASTNFAYFYWYSLIRSYYQNKRSSSSLSTTTELILGAFAGALAQIFTIPVSVITTRQQTTKSHDRKDLIGTTKEIISEDGITGLWKGLKPSLILCVNPAITYGALSKTIATIFTYPYIMAKVRLQWKPPKSDLKDGIDFEECEEDSSNFKRNIKYKGAIDVLRKVLATDGVQGWYKS
;
A
#
# COMPACT_ATOMS: atom_id res chain seq x y z
N MET A 1 -43.70 24.45 20.28
CA MET A 1 -43.61 25.91 20.05
C MET A 1 -42.96 26.55 21.27
N ALA A 2 -41.70 26.96 21.14
CA ALA A 2 -41.09 27.92 22.05
C ALA A 2 -40.20 28.85 21.21
N ALA A 3 -40.37 30.14 21.44
CA ALA A 3 -39.91 31.22 20.60
C ALA A 3 -38.38 31.42 20.68
N PHE A 4 -37.79 31.69 19.52
CA PHE A 4 -36.42 32.17 19.37
C PHE A 4 -36.22 33.45 20.20
N SER A 5 -35.30 33.42 21.17
CA SER A 5 -34.75 34.63 21.76
C SER A 5 -33.76 35.26 20.80
N VAL A 6 -34.17 36.39 20.21
CA VAL A 6 -33.35 37.28 19.38
C VAL A 6 -32.12 37.73 20.19
N PRO A 7 -30.89 37.60 19.66
CA PRO A 7 -29.71 38.14 20.34
C PRO A 7 -29.80 39.67 20.36
N GLN A 8 -29.70 40.24 21.56
CA GLN A 8 -29.72 41.68 21.78
C GLN A 8 -28.66 42.37 20.90
N PRO A 9 -29.00 43.51 20.25
CA PRO A 9 -28.07 44.21 19.39
C PRO A 9 -26.90 44.73 20.22
N VAL A 10 -25.68 44.40 19.78
CA VAL A 10 -24.43 44.95 20.31
C VAL A 10 -24.53 46.48 20.24
N LYS A 11 -24.54 47.14 21.40
CA LYS A 11 -24.42 48.61 21.47
C LYS A 11 -23.08 48.99 20.86
N VAL A 12 -23.12 49.55 19.66
CA VAL A 12 -21.97 50.16 19.00
C VAL A 12 -21.59 51.40 19.81
N GLU A 13 -20.44 51.38 20.48
CA GLU A 13 -19.85 52.59 21.05
C GLU A 13 -19.65 53.62 19.93
N PRO A 14 -20.21 54.84 20.04
CA PRO A 14 -20.05 55.86 19.01
C PRO A 14 -18.65 56.46 19.11
N GLY A 15 -17.68 55.90 18.38
CA GLY A 15 -16.33 56.46 18.36
C GLY A 15 -15.25 55.70 17.57
N LYS A 16 -15.44 54.41 17.26
CA LYS A 16 -14.47 53.69 16.42
C LYS A 16 -14.81 53.88 14.95
N LYS A 17 -14.07 54.78 14.29
CA LYS A 17 -14.03 54.91 12.82
C LYS A 17 -13.92 53.49 12.21
N THR A 18 -14.99 53.03 11.57
CA THR A 18 -14.93 51.85 10.70
C THR A 18 -13.86 52.13 9.66
N ARG A 19 -12.75 51.40 9.73
CA ARG A 19 -11.65 51.56 8.78
C ARG A 19 -12.21 51.16 7.41
N GLN A 20 -12.55 52.15 6.58
CA GLN A 20 -13.05 51.92 5.23
C GLN A 20 -12.12 50.93 4.53
N LYS A 21 -12.69 49.82 4.02
CA LYS A 21 -11.94 48.80 3.29
C LYS A 21 -11.33 49.50 2.08
N LYS A 22 -10.01 49.72 2.11
CA LYS A 22 -9.30 50.45 1.05
C LYS A 22 -9.55 49.74 -0.27
N TRP A 23 -10.11 50.44 -1.26
CA TRP A 23 -10.39 49.89 -2.59
C TRP A 23 -9.16 49.15 -3.13
N ASN A 24 -9.38 47.95 -3.63
CA ASN A 24 -8.36 47.07 -4.17
C ASN A 24 -8.82 46.62 -5.55
N ILE A 25 -8.05 46.95 -6.59
CA ILE A 25 -8.34 46.58 -7.99
C ILE A 25 -8.66 45.09 -8.16
N ARG A 26 -8.16 44.25 -7.25
CA ARG A 26 -8.35 42.79 -7.25
C ARG A 26 -9.76 42.33 -6.86
N ASP A 27 -10.57 43.23 -6.30
CA ASP A 27 -11.99 42.98 -6.00
C ASP A 27 -12.89 43.32 -7.21
N ASP A 28 -12.36 44.04 -8.22
CA ASP A 28 -13.10 44.42 -9.42
C ASP A 28 -13.02 43.31 -10.48
N PRO A 29 -14.07 43.11 -11.31
CA PRO A 29 -14.00 42.18 -12.43
C PRO A 29 -12.97 42.62 -13.47
N ILE A 30 -12.33 41.65 -14.12
CA ILE A 30 -11.38 41.92 -15.20
C ILE A 30 -12.16 42.40 -16.43
N THR A 31 -11.78 43.56 -16.95
CA THR A 31 -12.32 44.22 -18.13
C THR A 31 -11.18 44.62 -19.07
N TRP A 32 -11.50 44.92 -20.33
CA TRP A 32 -10.54 45.44 -21.31
C TRP A 32 -9.84 46.73 -20.86
N GLN A 33 -10.43 47.49 -19.95
CA GLN A 33 -9.88 48.76 -19.46
C GLN A 33 -8.96 48.59 -18.24
N ASN A 34 -9.05 47.47 -17.50
CA ASN A 34 -8.32 47.27 -16.25
C ASN A 34 -7.42 46.03 -16.20
N TRP A 35 -7.46 45.13 -17.18
CA TRP A 35 -6.74 43.84 -17.15
C TRP A 35 -5.25 43.96 -16.78
N TYR A 36 -4.54 44.94 -17.34
CA TYR A 36 -3.11 45.18 -17.07
C TYR A 36 -2.81 45.53 -15.61
N LYS A 37 -3.81 46.02 -14.86
CA LYS A 37 -3.69 46.32 -13.42
C LYS A 37 -3.72 45.04 -12.57
N HIS A 38 -4.37 43.99 -13.06
CA HIS A 38 -4.46 42.68 -12.41
C HIS A 38 -3.20 41.82 -12.63
N ILE A 39 -2.38 42.14 -13.63
CA ILE A 39 -1.15 41.38 -13.92
C ILE A 39 -0.08 41.58 -12.84
N ASN A 40 0.56 40.49 -12.45
CA ASN A 40 1.73 40.48 -11.59
C ASN A 40 3.02 40.68 -12.42
N TRP A 41 3.35 41.95 -12.65
CA TRP A 41 4.50 42.36 -13.46
C TRP A 41 5.87 41.92 -12.93
N LEU A 42 5.96 41.33 -11.72
CA LEU A 42 7.18 40.73 -11.21
C LEU A 42 7.41 39.31 -11.79
N HIS A 43 6.39 38.45 -11.80
CA HIS A 43 6.51 37.06 -12.23
C HIS A 43 6.24 36.87 -13.71
N THR A 44 5.28 37.62 -14.27
CA THR A 44 4.82 37.47 -15.66
C THR A 44 5.95 37.54 -16.69
N PRO A 45 6.89 38.50 -16.66
CA PRO A 45 7.97 38.54 -17.65
C PRO A 45 8.86 37.30 -17.62
N VAL A 46 9.20 36.79 -16.42
CA VAL A 46 10.06 35.60 -16.27
C VAL A 46 9.35 34.37 -16.83
N LEU A 47 8.09 34.15 -16.45
CA LEU A 47 7.30 32.97 -16.84
C LEU A 47 6.91 32.96 -18.31
N ILE A 48 6.82 34.12 -18.97
CA ILE A 48 6.50 34.20 -20.42
C ILE A 48 7.78 34.23 -21.28
N SER A 49 8.81 34.97 -20.88
CA SER A 49 10.03 35.08 -21.68
C SER A 49 10.87 33.81 -21.67
N THR A 50 10.97 33.11 -20.54
CA THR A 50 11.85 31.92 -20.44
C THR A 50 11.42 30.76 -21.35
N PRO A 51 10.12 30.41 -21.52
CA PRO A 51 9.72 29.41 -22.52
C PRO A 51 10.00 29.87 -23.95
N ILE A 52 9.80 31.15 -24.27
CA ILE A 52 10.08 31.69 -25.62
C ILE A 52 11.58 31.56 -25.93
N ILE A 53 12.44 31.93 -24.98
CA ILE A 53 13.90 31.80 -25.11
C ILE A 53 14.31 30.32 -25.17
N ALA A 54 13.65 29.44 -24.42
CA ALA A 54 13.90 27.99 -24.46
C ALA A 54 13.59 27.41 -25.85
N ILE A 55 12.43 27.76 -26.43
CA ILE A 55 12.02 27.33 -27.77
C ILE A 55 13.02 27.84 -28.81
N TYR A 56 13.37 29.13 -28.75
CA TYR A 56 14.40 29.70 -29.63
C TYR A 56 15.75 28.97 -29.50
N GLY A 57 16.18 28.69 -28.26
CA GLY A 57 17.40 27.94 -27.98
C GLY A 57 17.38 26.52 -28.55
N PHE A 58 16.23 25.85 -28.51
CA PHE A 58 16.04 24.51 -29.06
C PHE A 58 16.30 24.47 -30.58
N TYR A 59 15.91 25.51 -31.31
CA TYR A 59 16.13 25.60 -32.76
C TYR A 59 17.51 26.15 -33.15
N THR A 60 18.13 26.99 -32.33
CA THR A 60 19.35 27.72 -32.70
C THR A 60 20.62 27.15 -32.10
N THR A 61 20.54 26.39 -31.02
CA THR A 61 21.70 25.89 -30.27
C THR A 61 21.76 24.37 -30.34
N LYS A 62 22.92 23.83 -30.71
CA LYS A 62 23.16 22.38 -30.69
C LYS A 62 23.38 21.90 -29.26
N LEU A 63 22.58 20.93 -28.80
CA LEU A 63 22.74 20.32 -27.48
C LEU A 63 24.06 19.52 -27.41
N GLN A 64 24.93 19.90 -26.48
CA GLN A 64 26.15 19.16 -26.17
C GLN A 64 25.89 18.15 -25.05
N LEU A 65 26.56 16.99 -25.07
CA LEU A 65 26.35 15.93 -24.09
C LEU A 65 26.61 16.39 -22.65
N TYR A 66 27.72 17.09 -22.39
CA TYR A 66 28.04 17.57 -21.04
C TYR A 66 27.06 18.64 -20.56
N THR A 67 26.57 19.50 -21.47
CA THR A 67 25.49 20.44 -21.16
C THR A 67 24.19 19.71 -20.82
N ALA A 68 23.86 18.63 -21.53
CA ALA A 68 22.68 17.82 -21.22
C ALA A 68 22.80 17.16 -19.84
N ILE A 69 23.96 16.53 -19.54
CA ILE A 69 24.24 15.91 -18.25
C ILE A 69 24.12 16.94 -17.13
N TRP A 70 24.72 18.12 -17.29
CA TRP A 70 24.63 19.19 -16.30
C TRP A 70 23.21 19.72 -16.15
N ALA A 71 22.47 19.94 -17.24
CA ALA A 71 21.08 20.39 -17.19
C ALA A 71 20.22 19.42 -16.38
N ILE A 72 20.39 18.12 -16.58
CA ILE A 72 19.68 17.07 -15.83
C ILE A 72 20.15 17.03 -14.38
N ALA A 73 21.46 17.02 -14.12
CA ALA A 73 21.97 17.01 -12.75
C ALA A 73 21.50 18.23 -11.96
N TYR A 74 21.57 19.41 -12.57
CA TYR A 74 21.15 20.66 -11.95
C TYR A 74 19.62 20.74 -11.79
N TYR A 75 18.85 20.17 -12.71
CA TYR A 75 17.41 19.94 -12.51
C TYR A 75 17.13 19.20 -11.20
N PHE A 76 17.76 18.03 -11.00
CA PHE A 76 17.61 17.25 -9.78
C PHE A 76 18.08 18.03 -8.54
N ILE A 77 19.21 18.74 -8.60
CA ILE A 77 19.69 19.55 -7.47
C ILE A 77 18.66 20.62 -7.09
N THR A 78 18.18 21.40 -8.06
CA THR A 78 17.22 22.48 -7.78
C THR A 78 15.86 21.94 -7.36
N GLY A 79 15.39 20.85 -7.97
CA GLY A 79 14.14 20.19 -7.60
C GLY A 79 14.20 19.59 -6.20
N LEU A 80 15.29 18.89 -5.85
CA LEU A 80 15.51 18.38 -4.49
C LEU A 80 15.66 19.51 -3.47
N GLY A 81 16.18 20.67 -3.88
CA GLY A 81 16.16 21.89 -3.06
C GLY A 81 14.73 22.31 -2.67
N ILE A 82 13.80 22.27 -3.63
CA ILE A 82 12.38 22.56 -3.38
C ILE A 82 11.75 21.43 -2.54
N THR A 83 11.85 20.18 -2.97
CA THR A 83 11.14 19.06 -2.33
C THR A 83 11.72 18.71 -0.95
N ALA A 84 13.03 18.54 -0.82
CA ALA A 84 13.65 18.22 0.46
C ALA A 84 13.71 19.45 1.38
N GLY A 85 13.94 20.64 0.82
CA GLY A 85 14.09 21.89 1.56
C GLY A 85 12.76 22.62 1.77
N TYR A 86 12.33 23.40 0.79
CA TYR A 86 11.17 24.31 0.91
C TYR A 86 9.92 23.55 1.40
N HIS A 87 9.67 22.40 0.80
CA HIS A 87 8.49 21.61 1.07
C HIS A 87 8.59 20.82 2.40
N ARG A 88 9.41 19.78 2.45
CA ARG A 88 9.38 18.83 3.58
C ARG A 88 10.10 19.34 4.83
N LEU A 89 11.21 20.07 4.69
CA LEU A 89 11.97 20.60 5.84
C LEU A 89 11.33 21.86 6.41
N TRP A 90 11.10 22.89 5.60
CA TRP A 90 10.65 24.20 6.09
C TRP A 90 9.13 24.33 6.14
N ALA A 91 8.37 23.90 5.13
CA ALA A 91 6.91 24.05 5.18
C ALA A 91 6.27 23.07 6.16
N HIS A 92 6.59 21.77 6.08
CA HIS A 92 5.95 20.73 6.91
C HIS A 92 6.72 20.31 8.16
N ARG A 93 8.00 20.71 8.27
CA ARG A 93 8.87 20.32 9.39
C ARG A 93 8.89 18.80 9.60
N ALA A 94 8.96 18.05 8.50
CA ALA A 94 8.89 16.59 8.48
C ALA A 94 10.18 15.94 8.99
N TYR A 95 11.29 16.67 9.02
CA TYR A 95 12.57 16.23 9.58
C TYR A 95 13.41 17.44 10.04
N LYS A 96 14.56 17.18 10.65
CA LYS A 96 15.58 18.19 10.99
C LYS A 96 16.87 17.92 10.21
N ALA A 97 17.55 18.99 9.80
CA ALA A 97 18.80 18.93 9.04
C ALA A 97 19.98 19.54 9.81
N SER A 98 21.19 19.11 9.48
CA SER A 98 22.41 19.80 9.91
C SER A 98 22.57 21.13 9.18
N ARG A 99 23.20 22.11 9.84
CA ARG A 99 23.37 23.46 9.30
C ARG A 99 24.05 23.53 7.93
N PRO A 100 25.12 22.75 7.64
CA PRO A 100 25.71 22.73 6.30
C PRO A 100 24.74 22.26 5.22
N PHE A 101 23.90 21.26 5.53
CA PHE A 101 22.92 20.75 4.59
C PHE A 101 21.76 21.73 4.37
N GLU A 102 21.33 22.46 5.41
CA GLU A 102 20.37 23.56 5.25
C GLU A 102 20.90 24.63 4.30
N ILE A 103 22.17 25.05 4.47
CA ILE A 103 22.81 26.03 3.59
C ILE A 103 22.84 25.51 2.14
N PHE A 104 23.22 24.23 1.94
CA PHE A 104 23.17 23.60 0.62
C PHE A 104 21.76 23.66 0.00
N LEU A 105 20.73 23.28 0.75
CA LEU A 105 19.34 23.29 0.29
C LEU A 105 18.86 24.71 -0.05
N ILE A 106 19.32 25.73 0.68
CA ILE A 106 19.02 27.14 0.37
C ILE A 106 19.57 27.55 -0.99
N PHE A 107 20.83 27.23 -1.28
CA PHE A 107 21.43 27.55 -2.58
C PHE A 107 20.78 26.74 -3.71
N ALA A 108 20.56 25.44 -3.48
CA ALA A 108 19.91 24.54 -4.44
C ALA A 108 18.49 25.02 -4.79
N ALA A 109 17.64 25.25 -3.79
CA ALA A 109 16.26 25.70 -3.98
C ALA A 109 16.18 27.09 -4.63
N SER A 110 17.10 27.99 -4.30
CA SER A 110 17.16 29.31 -4.94
C SER A 110 17.42 29.23 -6.45
N GLY A 111 18.06 28.15 -6.93
CA GLY A 111 18.25 27.88 -8.36
C GLY A 111 16.97 27.50 -9.12
N ALA A 112 15.89 27.15 -8.41
CA ALA A 112 14.57 26.92 -9.00
C ALA A 112 13.81 28.23 -9.27
N VAL A 113 14.18 29.35 -8.64
CA VAL A 113 13.56 30.68 -8.86
C VAL A 113 12.05 30.69 -8.54
N GLU A 114 11.65 30.03 -7.45
CA GLU A 114 10.23 29.90 -7.04
C GLU A 114 9.82 30.78 -5.85
N GLY A 115 10.61 31.81 -5.56
CA GLY A 115 10.39 32.73 -4.44
C GLY A 115 11.28 32.42 -3.24
N SER A 116 11.27 33.34 -2.28
CA SER A 116 11.97 33.13 -0.99
C SER A 116 11.35 31.97 -0.23
N ILE A 117 12.14 31.28 0.61
CA ILE A 117 11.68 30.20 1.49
C ILE A 117 10.43 30.64 2.25
N ARG A 118 10.48 31.84 2.82
CA ARG A 118 9.39 32.41 3.63
C ARG A 118 8.10 32.61 2.83
N TRP A 119 8.19 33.11 1.61
CA TRP A 119 7.02 33.32 0.74
C TRP A 119 6.43 31.99 0.30
N TRP A 120 7.28 31.07 -0.19
CA TRP A 120 6.86 29.76 -0.66
C TRP A 120 6.20 28.94 0.45
N CYS A 121 6.84 28.84 1.61
CA CYS A 121 6.31 28.07 2.74
C CYS A 121 5.01 28.68 3.30
N ARG A 122 4.88 30.00 3.30
CA ARG A 122 3.63 30.66 3.72
C ARG A 122 2.47 30.25 2.83
N ASP A 123 2.66 30.36 1.52
CA ASP A 123 1.59 30.09 0.55
C ASP A 123 1.28 28.60 0.50
N HIS A 124 2.29 27.73 0.59
CA HIS A 124 2.10 26.29 0.67
C HIS A 124 1.38 25.84 1.96
N ARG A 125 1.74 26.39 3.14
CA ARG A 125 0.99 26.14 4.38
C ARG A 125 -0.45 26.68 4.30
N SER A 126 -0.66 27.80 3.61
CA SER A 126 -2.01 28.33 3.37
C SER A 126 -2.82 27.41 2.47
N HIS A 127 -2.19 26.85 1.43
CA HIS A 127 -2.81 25.88 0.54
C HIS A 127 -3.32 24.68 1.33
N HIS A 128 -2.48 23.97 2.10
CA HIS A 128 -2.93 22.82 2.92
C HIS A 128 -4.05 23.15 3.90
N ARG A 129 -4.02 24.35 4.49
CA ARG A 129 -5.02 24.75 5.49
C ARG A 129 -6.37 25.07 4.86
N TRP A 130 -6.36 25.58 3.64
CA TRP A 130 -7.52 26.15 2.96
C TRP A 130 -7.78 25.48 1.62
N THR A 131 -7.29 24.25 1.41
CA THR A 131 -7.35 23.49 0.16
C THR A 131 -8.74 23.61 -0.45
N ASP A 132 -8.80 23.85 -1.76
CA ASP A 132 -10.05 23.93 -2.53
C ASP A 132 -11.00 25.11 -2.18
N THR A 133 -10.61 26.00 -1.27
CA THR A 133 -11.38 27.22 -0.96
C THR A 133 -10.86 28.45 -1.68
N ASP A 134 -11.61 29.55 -1.67
CA ASP A 134 -11.15 30.83 -2.21
C ASP A 134 -9.91 31.42 -1.50
N SER A 135 -9.60 30.90 -0.31
CA SER A 135 -8.41 31.25 0.46
C SER A 135 -7.17 30.45 0.09
N ASP A 136 -7.31 29.40 -0.72
CA ASP A 136 -6.18 28.68 -1.32
C ASP A 136 -5.51 29.55 -2.42
N PRO A 137 -4.20 29.86 -2.29
CA PRO A 137 -3.47 30.67 -3.27
C PRO A 137 -3.52 30.15 -4.71
N TYR A 138 -3.63 28.83 -4.89
CA TYR A 138 -3.63 28.18 -6.20
C TYR A 138 -4.77 27.16 -6.35
N ASN A 139 -5.93 27.52 -5.78
CA ASN A 139 -7.18 26.75 -5.81
C ASN A 139 -7.44 26.07 -7.16
N ALA A 140 -7.52 24.73 -7.13
CA ALA A 140 -7.82 23.90 -8.29
C ALA A 140 -9.21 24.18 -8.88
N HIS A 141 -10.22 24.55 -8.08
CA HIS A 141 -11.57 24.85 -8.57
C HIS A 141 -11.64 26.08 -9.48
N LYS A 142 -10.63 26.97 -9.47
CA LYS A 142 -10.54 28.11 -10.40
C LYS A 142 -10.08 27.68 -11.81
N GLY A 143 -9.83 26.40 -12.01
CA GLY A 143 -9.51 25.80 -13.30
C GLY A 143 -8.02 25.48 -13.45
N LEU A 144 -7.74 24.51 -14.34
CA LEU A 144 -6.40 23.96 -14.57
C LEU A 144 -5.36 25.03 -14.92
N PHE A 145 -5.73 26.01 -15.75
CA PHE A 145 -4.81 27.09 -16.11
C PHE A 145 -4.47 27.98 -14.90
N TYR A 146 -5.46 28.26 -14.04
CA TYR A 146 -5.25 29.08 -12.86
C TYR A 146 -4.31 28.40 -11.88
N SER A 147 -4.56 27.13 -11.52
CA SER A 147 -3.73 26.39 -10.58
C SER A 147 -2.33 26.07 -11.13
N HIS A 148 -2.17 25.95 -12.45
CA HIS A 148 -0.86 25.73 -13.07
C HIS A 148 -0.02 27.02 -13.17
N LEU A 149 -0.57 28.11 -13.72
CA LEU A 149 0.20 29.33 -14.00
C LEU A 149 -0.54 30.61 -13.62
N GLY A 150 -1.86 30.66 -13.78
CA GLY A 150 -2.65 31.88 -13.63
C GLY A 150 -2.52 32.52 -12.25
N TRP A 151 -2.37 31.73 -11.19
CA TRP A 151 -2.20 32.21 -9.82
C TRP A 151 -0.94 33.05 -9.62
N MET A 152 0.11 32.84 -10.42
CA MET A 152 1.33 33.66 -10.41
C MET A 152 1.29 34.82 -11.38
N LEU A 153 0.58 34.68 -12.50
CA LEU A 153 0.42 35.73 -13.51
C LEU A 153 -0.51 36.86 -13.03
N LEU A 154 -1.46 36.54 -12.17
CA LEU A 154 -2.42 37.49 -11.61
C LEU A 154 -2.02 37.89 -10.18
N LYS A 155 -2.32 39.14 -9.81
CA LYS A 155 -2.11 39.64 -8.45
C LYS A 155 -3.11 39.00 -7.51
N GLN A 156 -2.62 38.14 -6.63
CA GLN A 156 -3.38 37.57 -5.51
C GLN A 156 -3.91 38.66 -4.57
N ASN A 157 -5.12 38.47 -4.04
CA ASN A 157 -5.75 39.39 -3.11
C ASN A 157 -5.36 39.07 -1.66
N PRO A 158 -4.53 39.90 -0.99
CA PRO A 158 -4.03 39.59 0.36
C PRO A 158 -5.13 39.49 1.42
N ASN A 159 -6.33 40.00 1.13
CA ASN A 159 -7.46 39.95 2.04
C ASN A 159 -8.23 38.62 1.95
N THR A 160 -8.11 37.89 0.84
CA THR A 160 -8.79 36.59 0.64
C THR A 160 -7.83 35.42 0.81
N THR A 161 -6.55 35.59 0.47
CA THR A 161 -5.52 34.57 0.69
C THR A 161 -5.43 34.19 2.17
N GLY A 162 -5.50 32.90 2.45
CA GLY A 162 -5.48 32.35 3.79
C GLY A 162 -4.21 32.70 4.56
N ARG A 163 -4.33 32.78 5.88
CA ARG A 163 -3.18 33.00 6.77
C ARG A 163 -2.64 31.69 7.31
N ALA A 164 -1.33 31.53 7.23
CA ALA A 164 -0.57 30.46 7.88
C ALA A 164 0.43 31.05 8.88
N ASP A 165 0.68 30.34 9.97
CA ASP A 165 1.75 30.70 10.90
C ASP A 165 3.11 30.45 10.24
N ILE A 166 4.00 31.44 10.34
CA ILE A 166 5.36 31.46 9.79
C ILE A 166 6.35 32.07 10.79
N SER A 167 5.99 32.06 12.08
CA SER A 167 6.81 32.56 13.18
C SER A 167 8.15 31.84 13.28
N ASP A 168 8.18 30.54 13.06
CA ASP A 168 9.38 29.71 12.99
C ASP A 168 10.34 30.15 11.87
N LEU A 169 9.80 30.40 10.67
CA LEU A 169 10.60 30.86 9.52
C LEU A 169 11.12 32.27 9.74
N SER A 170 10.38 33.07 10.51
CA SER A 170 10.77 34.41 10.94
C SER A 170 11.90 34.41 11.96
N ALA A 171 11.99 33.35 12.76
CA ALA A 171 12.95 33.23 13.83
C ALA A 171 14.33 32.75 13.35
N ASP A 172 14.43 32.01 12.24
CA ASP A 172 15.72 31.56 11.70
C ASP A 172 16.43 32.70 10.93
N PRO A 173 17.61 33.16 11.39
CA PRO A 173 18.37 34.22 10.74
C PRO A 173 18.80 33.88 9.30
N LEU A 174 19.04 32.61 8.96
CA LEU A 174 19.46 32.21 7.62
C LEU A 174 18.29 32.23 6.63
N ILE A 175 17.11 31.81 7.07
CA ILE A 175 15.89 31.94 6.26
C ILE A 175 15.58 33.42 6.02
N MET A 176 15.75 34.26 7.06
CA MET A 176 15.57 35.70 6.93
C MET A 176 16.64 36.36 6.04
N LEU A 177 17.89 35.90 6.09
CA LEU A 177 18.96 36.34 5.17
C LEU A 177 18.59 36.01 3.72
N GLN A 178 18.22 34.76 3.45
CA GLN A 178 17.79 34.32 2.13
C GLN A 178 16.58 35.11 1.65
N SER A 179 15.60 35.35 2.51
CA SER A 179 14.39 36.11 2.17
C SER A 179 14.70 37.57 1.85
N ARG A 180 15.62 38.20 2.59
CA ARG A 180 16.04 39.59 2.37
C ARG A 180 16.83 39.76 1.07
N TYR A 181 17.68 38.80 0.73
CA TYR A 181 18.55 38.85 -0.44
C TYR A 181 18.12 37.91 -1.57
N TYR A 182 16.86 37.46 -1.55
CA TYR A 182 16.37 36.41 -2.45
C TYR A 182 16.66 36.70 -3.93
N GLY A 183 16.48 37.95 -4.38
CA GLY A 183 16.77 38.34 -5.76
C GLY A 183 18.21 38.04 -6.18
N VAL A 184 19.19 38.22 -5.28
CA VAL A 184 20.59 37.89 -5.55
C VAL A 184 20.78 36.39 -5.65
N PHE A 185 20.26 35.62 -4.68
CA PHE A 185 20.34 34.16 -4.69
C PHE A 185 19.69 33.57 -5.95
N ALA A 186 18.53 34.07 -6.34
CA ALA A 186 17.79 33.62 -7.52
C ALA A 186 18.53 33.92 -8.83
N ILE A 187 19.12 35.11 -8.97
CA ILE A 187 19.89 35.47 -10.16
C ILE A 187 21.18 34.63 -10.24
N VAL A 188 21.91 34.53 -9.13
CA VAL A 188 23.18 33.80 -9.10
C VAL A 188 22.97 32.31 -9.33
N MET A 189 22.09 31.66 -8.55
CA MET A 189 21.90 30.21 -8.63
C MET A 189 20.97 29.80 -9.77
N GLY A 190 20.01 30.64 -10.14
CA GLY A 190 19.04 30.33 -11.21
C GLY A 190 19.59 30.57 -12.61
N PHE A 191 20.50 31.55 -12.77
CA PHE A 191 20.98 31.99 -14.08
C PHE A 191 22.50 31.99 -14.23
N ILE A 192 23.24 32.68 -13.37
CA ILE A 192 24.70 32.89 -13.54
C ILE A 192 25.46 31.57 -13.39
N PHE A 193 25.23 30.84 -12.30
CA PHE A 193 25.92 29.60 -11.98
C PHE A 193 25.72 28.50 -13.04
N PRO A 194 24.47 28.11 -13.42
CA PRO A 194 24.30 27.10 -14.46
C PRO A 194 24.84 27.55 -15.84
N THR A 195 24.80 28.86 -16.14
CA THR A 195 25.37 29.39 -17.39
C THR A 195 26.88 29.26 -17.40
N ALA A 196 27.55 29.64 -16.30
CA ALA A 196 29.00 29.58 -16.18
C ALA A 196 29.53 28.14 -16.26
N VAL A 197 28.76 27.15 -15.76
CA VAL A 197 29.20 25.75 -15.77
C VAL A 197 29.00 25.10 -17.14
N ALA A 198 27.85 25.29 -17.79
CA ALA A 198 27.49 24.47 -18.96
C ALA A 198 26.70 25.18 -20.06
N GLY A 199 26.50 26.50 -19.94
CA GLY A 199 25.90 27.33 -20.97
C GLY A 199 24.46 27.81 -20.69
N PHE A 200 24.02 28.78 -21.49
CA PHE A 200 22.80 29.53 -21.23
C PHE A 200 21.52 28.79 -21.65
N TYR A 201 21.39 28.35 -22.90
CA TYR A 201 20.11 27.85 -23.41
C TYR A 201 19.60 26.59 -22.68
N PHE A 202 20.32 25.48 -22.77
CA PHE A 202 19.84 24.20 -22.21
C PHE A 202 20.04 24.09 -20.69
N ALA A 203 21.25 24.35 -20.21
CA ALA A 203 21.60 24.21 -18.79
C ALA A 203 20.93 25.25 -17.90
N THR A 204 20.63 26.45 -18.43
CA THR A 204 19.98 27.52 -17.68
C THR A 204 18.50 27.64 -18.03
N ILE A 205 18.16 28.05 -19.25
CA ILE A 205 16.78 28.44 -19.60
C ILE A 205 15.84 27.22 -19.73
N CYS A 206 16.15 26.24 -20.58
CA CYS A 206 15.29 25.06 -20.77
C CYS A 206 15.08 24.29 -19.46
N ARG A 207 16.16 24.10 -18.70
CA ARG A 207 16.11 23.47 -17.37
C ARG A 207 15.25 24.27 -16.39
N LEU A 208 15.29 25.61 -16.40
CA LEU A 208 14.45 26.44 -15.54
C LEU A 208 12.97 26.28 -15.85
N VAL A 209 12.63 26.36 -17.15
CA VAL A 209 11.26 26.15 -17.63
C VAL A 209 10.75 24.78 -17.20
N PHE A 210 11.59 23.75 -17.31
CA PHE A 210 11.21 22.39 -16.92
C PHE A 210 10.98 22.26 -15.40
N VAL A 211 11.84 22.84 -14.55
CA VAL A 211 11.61 22.89 -13.08
C VAL A 211 10.29 23.56 -12.74
N HIS A 212 10.04 24.75 -13.32
CA HIS A 212 8.80 25.50 -13.08
C HIS A 212 7.56 24.68 -13.41
N HIS A 213 7.50 24.12 -14.63
CA HIS A 213 6.34 23.31 -15.02
C HIS A 213 6.22 22.01 -14.22
N ALA A 214 7.33 21.37 -13.85
CA ALA A 214 7.30 20.19 -12.99
C ALA A 214 6.68 20.51 -11.61
N THR A 215 7.06 21.62 -10.99
CA THR A 215 6.45 22.08 -9.72
C THR A 215 4.99 22.46 -9.92
N PHE A 216 4.67 23.22 -10.97
CA PHE A 216 3.29 23.68 -11.19
C PHE A 216 2.32 22.55 -11.54
N CYS A 217 2.81 21.43 -12.08
CA CYS A 217 2.03 20.21 -12.25
C CYS A 217 1.57 19.61 -10.92
N VAL A 218 2.26 19.89 -9.80
CA VAL A 218 1.80 19.46 -8.47
C VAL A 218 0.55 20.24 -8.09
N ASN A 219 0.54 21.56 -8.27
CA ASN A 219 -0.62 22.40 -7.99
C ASN A 219 -1.79 22.16 -8.97
N SER A 220 -1.50 21.69 -10.18
CA SER A 220 -2.51 21.46 -11.21
C SER A 220 -2.79 19.98 -11.45
N LEU A 221 -1.95 19.26 -12.20
CA LEU A 221 -2.20 17.87 -12.57
C LEU A 221 -2.41 16.95 -11.37
N ALA A 222 -1.72 17.16 -10.24
CA ALA A 222 -1.93 16.35 -9.03
C ALA A 222 -3.24 16.66 -8.28
N HIS A 223 -4.04 17.62 -8.74
CA HIS A 223 -5.41 17.86 -8.27
C HIS A 223 -6.49 17.41 -9.26
N TYR A 224 -6.09 16.93 -10.45
CA TYR A 224 -7.02 16.56 -11.53
C TYR A 224 -6.85 15.10 -11.99
N LEU A 225 -5.61 14.60 -12.01
CA LEU A 225 -5.26 13.27 -12.52
C LEU A 225 -4.78 12.38 -11.38
N GLY A 226 -5.22 11.13 -11.39
CA GLY A 226 -4.80 10.12 -10.43
C GLY A 226 -5.90 9.67 -9.47
N ASP A 227 -5.49 8.86 -8.51
CA ASP A 227 -6.37 8.13 -7.59
C ASP A 227 -6.47 8.84 -6.23
N THR A 228 -7.50 8.49 -5.46
CA THR A 228 -7.74 8.94 -4.06
C THR A 228 -7.63 7.78 -3.07
N PRO A 229 -6.44 7.17 -2.89
CA PRO A 229 -6.29 5.99 -2.04
C PRO A 229 -6.50 6.25 -0.54
N PHE A 230 -6.46 7.50 -0.07
CA PHE A 230 -6.53 7.84 1.35
C PHE A 230 -7.73 8.70 1.72
N ASP A 231 -8.08 9.70 0.90
CA ASP A 231 -9.24 10.56 1.10
C ASP A 231 -9.76 11.12 -0.24
N ASP A 232 -11.06 11.35 -0.36
CA ASP A 232 -11.73 11.88 -1.56
C ASP A 232 -12.51 13.17 -1.31
N ARG A 233 -12.36 13.80 -0.14
CA ARG A 233 -13.08 15.04 0.21
C ARG A 233 -12.54 16.25 -0.52
N HIS A 234 -11.25 16.23 -0.86
CA HIS A 234 -10.55 17.28 -1.58
C HIS A 234 -10.01 16.77 -2.92
N THR A 235 -9.60 17.70 -3.77
CA THR A 235 -9.10 17.43 -5.12
C THR A 235 -7.73 16.72 -5.24
N PRO A 236 -6.79 16.73 -4.26
CA PRO A 236 -5.48 16.07 -4.40
C PRO A 236 -5.55 14.58 -4.75
N ARG A 237 -4.67 14.15 -5.67
CA ARG A 237 -4.61 12.81 -6.26
C ARG A 237 -3.19 12.26 -6.28
N ASP A 238 -3.10 10.93 -6.16
CA ASP A 238 -1.85 10.20 -6.38
C ASP A 238 -1.70 9.84 -7.86
N HIS A 239 -0.65 10.35 -8.51
CA HIS A 239 -0.38 10.11 -9.92
C HIS A 239 1.11 9.91 -10.21
N PHE A 240 1.46 8.70 -10.65
CA PHE A 240 2.86 8.30 -10.86
C PHE A 240 3.60 9.17 -11.89
N ILE A 241 2.99 9.53 -13.01
CA ILE A 241 3.67 10.36 -14.03
C ILE A 241 3.94 11.76 -13.48
N THR A 242 2.99 12.33 -12.74
CA THR A 242 3.22 13.60 -12.05
C THR A 242 4.35 13.45 -11.04
N ALA A 243 4.39 12.35 -10.28
CA ALA A 243 5.46 12.07 -9.31
C ALA A 243 6.83 11.88 -9.98
N PHE A 244 6.89 11.27 -11.16
CA PHE A 244 8.14 11.08 -11.90
C PHE A 244 8.80 12.42 -12.25
N PHE A 245 8.03 13.34 -12.82
CA PHE A 245 8.55 14.66 -13.14
C PHE A 245 8.77 15.49 -11.87
N SER A 246 7.84 15.49 -10.92
CA SER A 246 7.94 16.30 -9.70
C SER A 246 8.81 15.68 -8.58
N LEU A 247 9.66 14.69 -8.85
CA LEU A 247 10.58 14.10 -7.87
C LEU A 247 9.91 13.51 -6.63
N GLY A 248 8.74 12.89 -6.82
CA GLY A 248 7.93 12.21 -5.81
C GLY A 248 6.71 13.00 -5.34
N GLU A 249 6.57 14.26 -5.72
CA GLU A 249 5.52 15.15 -5.19
C GLU A 249 4.11 14.87 -5.76
N GLY A 250 4.01 14.07 -6.81
CA GLY A 250 2.74 13.65 -7.41
C GLY A 250 1.98 12.57 -6.64
N TYR A 251 2.51 12.02 -5.54
CA TYR A 251 1.71 11.27 -4.56
C TYR A 251 1.00 12.26 -3.64
N HIS A 252 0.10 13.05 -4.23
CA HIS A 252 -0.42 14.27 -3.63
C HIS A 252 -1.64 14.01 -2.73
N ASN A 253 -2.38 12.92 -2.94
CA ASN A 253 -3.46 12.50 -2.05
C ASN A 253 -2.90 12.08 -0.69
N PHE A 254 -1.85 11.24 -0.69
CA PHE A 254 -1.16 10.88 0.56
C PHE A 254 -0.61 12.12 1.26
N HIS A 255 0.03 12.99 0.49
CA HIS A 255 0.66 14.19 1.01
C HIS A 255 -0.34 15.14 1.69
N HIS A 256 -1.51 15.37 1.09
CA HIS A 256 -2.53 16.24 1.68
C HIS A 256 -3.21 15.64 2.91
N GLU A 257 -3.40 14.31 2.93
CA GLU A 257 -3.96 13.62 4.09
C GLU A 257 -2.96 13.56 5.25
N PHE A 258 -1.67 13.37 4.96
CA PHE A 258 -0.60 13.17 5.94
C PHE A 258 0.58 14.15 5.75
N PRO A 259 0.37 15.47 5.81
CA PRO A 259 1.37 16.47 5.39
C PRO A 259 2.65 16.47 6.25
N GLY A 260 2.57 15.97 7.48
CA GLY A 260 3.72 15.86 8.38
C GLY A 260 4.65 14.67 8.12
N ASP A 261 4.28 13.72 7.25
CA ASP A 261 5.16 12.59 6.88
C ASP A 261 6.30 13.08 5.97
N TYR A 262 7.52 12.62 6.21
CA TYR A 262 8.65 12.97 5.34
C TYR A 262 8.59 12.28 3.96
N ARG A 263 7.69 11.31 3.78
CA ARG A 263 7.48 10.55 2.55
C ARG A 263 6.21 11.05 1.88
N ASN A 264 6.23 11.24 0.57
CA ASN A 264 4.98 11.34 -0.19
C ASN A 264 4.60 9.94 -0.71
N ALA A 265 5.61 9.13 -1.08
CA ALA A 265 5.40 7.75 -1.48
C ALA A 265 5.78 6.78 -0.37
N ILE A 266 4.80 6.12 0.25
CA ILE A 266 4.98 5.32 1.47
C ILE A 266 5.78 4.03 1.28
N ARG A 267 5.65 3.35 0.13
CA ARG A 267 6.35 2.10 -0.15
C ARG A 267 7.78 2.38 -0.61
N PHE A 268 8.73 1.52 -0.27
CA PHE A 268 10.14 1.77 -0.60
C PHE A 268 10.38 1.89 -2.11
N TYR A 269 9.68 1.08 -2.93
CA TYR A 269 9.83 0.99 -4.38
C TYR A 269 9.10 2.09 -5.15
N GLN A 270 8.14 2.79 -4.52
CA GLN A 270 7.47 3.91 -5.16
C GLN A 270 8.47 5.07 -5.36
N TYR A 271 8.45 5.64 -6.57
CA TYR A 271 9.38 6.66 -7.01
C TYR A 271 9.23 7.95 -6.18
N ASP A 272 10.12 8.14 -5.23
CA ASP A 272 10.24 9.37 -4.44
C ASP A 272 11.73 9.55 -4.13
N PRO A 273 12.51 10.13 -5.07
CA PRO A 273 13.93 10.36 -4.89
C PRO A 273 14.22 11.27 -3.68
N THR A 274 13.29 12.15 -3.33
CA THR A 274 13.38 13.01 -2.14
C THR A 274 13.36 12.18 -0.85
N LYS A 275 12.43 11.22 -0.73
CA LYS A 275 12.40 10.24 0.37
C LYS A 275 13.70 9.46 0.47
N TRP A 276 14.20 8.94 -0.66
CA TRP A 276 15.43 8.15 -0.66
C TRP A 276 16.64 8.99 -0.25
N LEU A 277 16.74 10.24 -0.70
CA LEU A 277 17.77 11.18 -0.27
C LEU A 277 17.71 11.41 1.23
N ILE A 278 16.55 11.82 1.77
CA ILE A 278 16.38 12.10 3.21
C ILE A 278 16.70 10.85 4.04
N LYS A 279 16.18 9.68 3.64
CA LYS A 279 16.45 8.43 4.34
C LYS A 279 17.93 8.07 4.31
N THR A 280 18.60 8.23 3.18
CA THR A 280 20.03 7.96 3.04
C THR A 280 20.87 8.88 3.93
N LEU A 281 20.59 10.18 3.90
CA LEU A 281 21.28 11.16 4.74
C LEU A 281 21.07 10.92 6.24
N SER A 282 19.97 10.27 6.62
CA SER A 282 19.69 9.94 8.01
C SER A 282 20.66 8.90 8.58
N TYR A 283 21.14 7.97 7.75
CA TYR A 283 22.16 6.99 8.16
C TYR A 283 23.51 7.64 8.48
N PHE A 284 23.79 8.80 7.90
CA PHE A 284 24.99 9.59 8.15
C PHE A 284 24.81 10.67 9.24
N GLY A 285 23.63 10.75 9.87
CA GLY A 285 23.31 11.77 10.87
C GLY A 285 23.21 13.20 10.31
N ILE A 286 23.25 13.39 8.98
CA ILE A 286 23.11 14.70 8.33
C ILE A 286 21.68 15.23 8.50
N VAL A 287 20.71 14.33 8.50
CA VAL A 287 19.31 14.59 8.82
C VAL A 287 18.84 13.64 9.91
N HIS A 288 17.85 14.05 10.71
CA HIS A 288 17.40 13.33 11.90
C HIS A 288 15.96 13.70 12.25
N HIS A 289 15.32 12.97 13.17
CA HIS A 289 13.91 13.15 13.54
C HIS A 289 12.93 13.08 12.35
N LEU A 290 13.09 12.09 11.48
CA LEU A 290 12.19 11.85 10.37
C LEU A 290 10.81 11.47 10.91
N LYS A 291 9.79 12.25 10.58
CA LYS A 291 8.40 12.00 11.00
C LYS A 291 7.71 11.07 10.02
N THR A 292 7.06 10.05 10.54
CA THR A 292 6.18 9.16 9.79
C THR A 292 4.84 9.06 10.48
N PHE A 293 3.76 9.03 9.72
CA PHE A 293 2.45 8.75 10.30
C PHE A 293 2.35 7.27 10.74
N PRO A 294 1.59 6.97 11.81
CA PRO A 294 1.38 5.60 12.25
C PRO A 294 0.71 4.77 11.15
N GLU A 295 1.25 3.58 10.88
CA GLU A 295 0.77 2.69 9.82
C GLU A 295 -0.72 2.35 9.96
N ASN A 296 -1.21 2.24 11.19
CA ASN A 296 -2.62 1.98 11.48
C ASN A 296 -3.56 3.07 10.92
N GLU A 297 -3.17 4.35 11.04
CA GLU A 297 -4.00 5.46 10.56
C GLU A 297 -3.99 5.55 9.04
N ILE A 298 -2.83 5.29 8.42
CA ILE A 298 -2.71 5.17 6.96
C ILE A 298 -3.62 4.05 6.44
N LYS A 299 -3.58 2.88 7.08
CA LYS A 299 -4.43 1.73 6.72
C LYS A 299 -5.91 2.00 6.90
N LYS A 300 -6.32 2.72 7.95
CA LYS A 300 -7.73 3.13 8.14
C LYS A 300 -8.23 3.96 6.95
N GLY A 301 -7.47 4.96 6.50
CA GLY A 301 -7.83 5.76 5.33
C GLY A 301 -8.06 4.90 4.08
N GLN A 302 -7.14 3.97 3.81
CA GLN A 302 -7.26 3.03 2.69
C GLN A 302 -8.51 2.14 2.79
N ILE A 303 -8.76 1.55 3.96
CA ILE A 303 -9.93 0.69 4.19
C ILE A 303 -11.23 1.49 4.01
N ILE A 304 -11.30 2.72 4.52
CA ILE A 304 -12.46 3.59 4.35
C ILE A 304 -12.72 3.87 2.87
N MET A 305 -11.68 4.16 2.09
CA MET A 305 -11.81 4.38 0.65
C MET A 305 -12.24 3.12 -0.11
N CYS A 306 -11.70 1.95 0.26
CA CYS A 306 -12.16 0.67 -0.28
C CYS A 306 -13.63 0.39 0.08
N GLN A 307 -14.04 0.66 1.32
CA GLN A 307 -15.42 0.48 1.76
C GLN A 307 -16.37 1.37 0.96
N LYS A 308 -16.04 2.65 0.76
CA LYS A 308 -16.83 3.55 -0.10
C LYS A 308 -17.01 3.01 -1.51
N LYS A 309 -15.94 2.46 -2.10
CA LYS A 309 -16.00 1.84 -3.43
C LYS A 309 -16.93 0.62 -3.44
N LEU A 310 -16.80 -0.26 -2.44
CA LEU A 310 -17.67 -1.42 -2.28
C LEU A 310 -19.13 -1.01 -2.08
N ASP A 311 -19.40 0.02 -1.28
CA ASP A 311 -20.76 0.52 -1.05
C ASP A 311 -21.39 1.11 -2.31
N TYR A 312 -20.58 1.78 -3.14
CA TYR A 312 -21.03 2.24 -4.45
C TYR A 312 -21.36 1.07 -5.39
N GLU A 313 -20.48 0.08 -5.49
CA GLU A 313 -20.71 -1.12 -6.30
C GLU A 313 -21.95 -1.90 -5.81
N LYS A 314 -22.12 -2.05 -4.49
CA LYS A 314 -23.31 -2.68 -3.90
C LYS A 314 -24.61 -2.02 -4.34
N LYS A 315 -24.65 -0.69 -4.48
CA LYS A 315 -25.86 0.03 -4.94
C LYS A 315 -26.26 -0.30 -6.38
N THR A 316 -25.33 -0.81 -7.19
CA THR A 316 -25.59 -1.17 -8.60
C THR A 316 -26.13 -2.59 -8.76
N ILE A 317 -26.15 -3.38 -7.69
CA ILE A 317 -26.55 -4.79 -7.67
C ILE A 317 -27.88 -4.89 -6.91
N ASP A 318 -28.79 -5.72 -7.41
CA ASP A 318 -30.01 -6.08 -6.69
C ASP A 318 -29.69 -7.13 -5.62
N TRP A 319 -29.92 -6.77 -4.35
CA TRP A 319 -29.71 -7.63 -3.19
C TRP A 319 -31.02 -8.17 -2.60
N GLY A 320 -32.13 -7.99 -3.33
CA GLY A 320 -33.47 -8.28 -2.85
C GLY A 320 -33.96 -7.27 -1.82
N LYS A 321 -35.07 -7.60 -1.16
CA LYS A 321 -35.66 -6.74 -0.13
C LYS A 321 -34.78 -6.74 1.14
N PRO A 322 -34.41 -5.55 1.65
CA PRO A 322 -33.72 -5.42 2.94
C PRO A 322 -34.53 -6.06 4.08
N LEU A 323 -33.83 -6.67 5.05
CA LEU A 323 -34.49 -7.43 6.13
C LEU A 323 -35.39 -6.56 7.01
N ASP A 324 -35.01 -5.30 7.21
CA ASP A 324 -35.77 -4.28 7.96
C ASP A 324 -37.07 -3.84 7.27
N GLN A 325 -37.21 -4.15 5.97
CA GLN A 325 -38.42 -3.84 5.19
C GLN A 325 -39.35 -5.05 5.03
N LEU A 326 -38.94 -6.22 5.53
CA LEU A 326 -39.75 -7.43 5.44
C LEU A 326 -40.82 -7.46 6.54
N PRO A 327 -42.04 -7.91 6.23
CA PRO A 327 -43.07 -8.13 7.25
C PRO A 327 -42.65 -9.22 8.23
N ILE A 328 -43.00 -9.02 9.50
CA ILE A 328 -42.75 -9.97 10.58
C ILE A 328 -43.95 -10.90 10.72
N TYR A 329 -43.71 -12.21 10.75
CA TYR A 329 -44.71 -13.26 10.94
C TYR A 329 -44.38 -14.08 12.18
N THR A 330 -45.37 -14.55 12.93
CA THR A 330 -45.16 -15.62 13.91
C THR A 330 -44.92 -16.97 13.19
N TYR A 331 -44.33 -17.94 13.88
CA TYR A 331 -44.13 -19.28 13.30
C TYR A 331 -45.46 -19.94 12.91
N GLU A 332 -46.51 -19.75 13.71
CA GLU A 332 -47.86 -20.24 13.41
C GLU A 332 -48.45 -19.59 12.14
N GLU A 333 -48.24 -18.29 11.95
CA GLU A 333 -48.66 -17.58 10.74
C GLU A 333 -47.86 -18.05 9.52
N TYR A 334 -46.56 -18.31 9.67
CA TYR A 334 -45.73 -18.90 8.62
C TYR A 334 -46.28 -20.28 8.20
N GLU A 335 -46.47 -21.21 9.13
CA GLU A 335 -46.99 -22.55 8.83
C GLU A 335 -48.38 -22.50 8.17
N LYS A 336 -49.25 -21.60 8.66
CA LYS A 336 -50.58 -21.41 8.08
C LYS A 336 -50.50 -20.94 6.63
N ASN A 337 -49.65 -19.96 6.33
CA ASN A 337 -49.51 -19.42 4.98
C ASN A 337 -48.76 -20.39 4.05
N ALA A 338 -47.80 -21.18 4.56
CA ALA A 338 -47.06 -22.17 3.80
C ALA A 338 -47.93 -23.37 3.35
N LYS A 339 -49.11 -23.58 3.92
CA LYS A 339 -50.09 -24.57 3.42
C LYS A 339 -50.64 -24.19 2.04
N SER A 340 -50.73 -22.89 1.75
CA SER A 340 -51.31 -22.35 0.52
C SER A 340 -50.28 -21.77 -0.44
N ASN A 341 -49.07 -21.45 0.03
CA ASN A 341 -47.99 -20.87 -0.77
C ASN A 341 -46.73 -21.74 -0.68
N ASN A 342 -45.80 -21.62 -1.63
CA ASN A 342 -44.54 -22.38 -1.60
C ASN A 342 -43.49 -21.64 -0.74
N TRP A 343 -43.78 -21.53 0.55
CA TRP A 343 -42.91 -20.82 1.48
C TRP A 343 -42.00 -21.79 2.24
N ILE A 344 -40.72 -21.45 2.32
CA ILE A 344 -39.73 -22.15 3.13
C ILE A 344 -39.08 -21.17 4.11
N CYS A 345 -38.66 -21.66 5.28
CA CYS A 345 -37.88 -20.88 6.22
C CYS A 345 -36.41 -21.29 6.12
N ILE A 346 -35.51 -20.30 6.04
CA ILE A 346 -34.07 -20.49 6.17
C ILE A 346 -33.54 -19.34 7.03
N GLU A 347 -32.88 -19.68 8.14
CA GLU A 347 -32.29 -18.74 9.10
C GLU A 347 -33.30 -17.70 9.63
N GLY A 348 -34.53 -18.14 9.89
CA GLY A 348 -35.61 -17.27 10.36
C GLY A 348 -36.19 -16.33 9.30
N ILE A 349 -35.74 -16.42 8.04
CA ILE A 349 -36.24 -15.63 6.91
C ILE A 349 -37.15 -16.52 6.06
N ILE A 350 -38.32 -15.99 5.72
CA ILE A 350 -39.32 -16.65 4.88
C ILE A 350 -39.03 -16.31 3.42
N HIS A 351 -38.93 -17.36 2.59
CA HIS A 351 -38.67 -17.25 1.17
C HIS A 351 -39.82 -17.86 0.36
N ASP A 352 -40.30 -17.15 -0.65
CA ASP A 352 -41.23 -17.68 -1.64
C ASP A 352 -40.45 -18.26 -2.82
N ILE A 353 -40.44 -19.59 -2.91
CA ILE A 353 -39.66 -20.31 -3.91
C ILE A 353 -40.51 -20.71 -5.13
N THR A 354 -41.74 -20.21 -5.26
CA THR A 354 -42.70 -20.62 -6.30
C THR A 354 -42.09 -20.59 -7.70
N ASP A 355 -41.42 -19.51 -8.07
CA ASP A 355 -40.82 -19.33 -9.40
C ASP A 355 -39.51 -20.13 -9.58
N PHE A 356 -38.91 -20.63 -8.50
CA PHE A 356 -37.65 -21.38 -8.52
C PHE A 356 -37.84 -22.90 -8.44
N MET A 357 -39.07 -23.37 -8.22
CA MET A 357 -39.39 -24.79 -8.01
C MET A 357 -38.89 -25.71 -9.12
N GLU A 358 -38.98 -25.27 -10.38
CA GLU A 358 -38.57 -26.07 -11.56
C GLU A 358 -37.07 -25.99 -11.85
N ASP A 359 -36.41 -24.92 -11.39
CA ASP A 359 -35.01 -24.63 -11.71
C ASP A 359 -34.04 -25.18 -10.65
N HIS A 360 -34.55 -25.66 -9.52
CA HIS A 360 -33.73 -26.21 -8.45
C HIS A 360 -33.00 -27.49 -8.92
N PRO A 361 -31.65 -27.55 -8.90
CA PRO A 361 -30.89 -28.68 -9.44
C PRO A 361 -31.16 -30.04 -8.75
N GLY A 362 -31.56 -30.02 -7.47
CA GLY A 362 -31.99 -31.20 -6.72
C GLY A 362 -33.39 -31.72 -7.10
N GLY A 363 -34.09 -31.04 -8.00
CA GLY A 363 -35.43 -31.38 -8.46
C GLY A 363 -36.54 -30.82 -7.57
N LYS A 364 -37.69 -30.57 -8.19
CA LYS A 364 -38.89 -29.98 -7.57
C LYS A 364 -39.42 -30.76 -6.37
N ALA A 365 -39.29 -32.09 -6.37
CA ALA A 365 -39.85 -32.95 -5.33
C ALA A 365 -39.30 -32.63 -3.93
N ILE A 366 -38.02 -32.28 -3.84
CA ILE A 366 -37.37 -31.91 -2.58
C ILE A 366 -37.96 -30.61 -2.04
N LEU A 367 -38.16 -29.61 -2.90
CA LEU A 367 -38.74 -28.33 -2.51
C LEU A 367 -40.22 -28.46 -2.10
N ILE A 368 -40.99 -29.35 -2.75
CA ILE A 368 -42.37 -29.65 -2.33
C ILE A 368 -42.40 -30.23 -0.91
N ALA A 369 -41.47 -31.15 -0.61
CA ALA A 369 -41.36 -31.77 0.71
C ALA A 369 -40.86 -30.78 1.79
N SER A 370 -40.19 -29.71 1.38
CA SER A 370 -39.60 -28.69 2.24
C SER A 370 -40.58 -27.55 2.61
N ARG A 371 -41.79 -27.57 2.03
CA ARG A 371 -42.76 -26.47 2.17
C ARG A 371 -43.35 -26.43 3.58
N GLY A 372 -43.23 -25.27 4.23
CA GLY A 372 -43.67 -25.07 5.61
C GLY A 372 -42.69 -25.55 6.68
N GLU A 373 -41.52 -26.05 6.27
CA GLU A 373 -40.47 -26.54 7.16
C GLU A 373 -39.32 -25.53 7.28
N ASP A 374 -38.58 -25.61 8.38
CA ASP A 374 -37.30 -24.92 8.54
C ASP A 374 -36.17 -25.72 7.88
N MET A 375 -35.68 -25.19 6.76
CA MET A 375 -34.67 -25.82 5.92
C MET A 375 -33.25 -25.36 6.23
N THR A 376 -33.04 -24.60 7.31
CA THR A 376 -31.73 -24.04 7.69
C THR A 376 -30.64 -25.10 7.73
N ASN A 377 -30.88 -26.21 8.44
CA ASN A 377 -29.89 -27.27 8.59
C ASN A 377 -29.60 -27.96 7.25
N ALA A 378 -30.63 -28.27 6.46
CA ALA A 378 -30.47 -28.90 5.16
C ALA A 378 -29.69 -28.01 4.17
N PHE A 379 -29.90 -26.70 4.23
CA PHE A 379 -29.27 -25.70 3.38
C PHE A 379 -27.80 -25.41 3.76
N ASN A 380 -27.47 -25.46 5.05
CA ASN A 380 -26.14 -25.18 5.61
C ASN A 380 -25.27 -26.42 5.87
N GLY A 381 -25.43 -27.48 5.07
CA GLY A 381 -24.52 -28.63 5.11
C GLY A 381 -24.96 -29.82 5.95
N GLY A 382 -26.16 -29.79 6.56
CA GLY A 382 -26.77 -30.97 7.16
C GLY A 382 -27.19 -32.03 6.12
N VAL A 383 -27.45 -31.60 4.89
CA VAL A 383 -27.69 -32.49 3.73
C VAL A 383 -26.80 -32.06 2.57
N TYR A 384 -26.88 -30.79 2.17
CA TYR A 384 -26.03 -30.22 1.12
C TYR A 384 -25.61 -28.81 1.51
N ASP A 385 -24.31 -28.55 1.53
CA ASP A 385 -23.80 -27.21 1.78
C ASP A 385 -23.93 -26.38 0.50
N HIS A 386 -24.96 -25.53 0.46
CA HIS A 386 -25.27 -24.75 -0.73
C HIS A 386 -24.15 -23.75 -1.05
N SER A 387 -24.00 -23.36 -2.31
CA SER A 387 -22.94 -22.43 -2.71
C SER A 387 -23.28 -20.97 -2.35
N ASN A 388 -22.29 -20.08 -2.36
CA ASN A 388 -22.53 -18.65 -2.23
C ASN A 388 -23.45 -18.09 -3.32
N ALA A 389 -23.43 -18.68 -4.52
CA ALA A 389 -24.36 -18.29 -5.58
C ALA A 389 -25.81 -18.62 -5.22
N ALA A 390 -26.05 -19.78 -4.60
CA ALA A 390 -27.38 -20.16 -4.10
C ALA A 390 -27.83 -19.24 -2.95
N ARG A 391 -26.92 -18.89 -2.02
CA ARG A 391 -27.19 -17.91 -0.94
C ARG A 391 -27.55 -16.51 -1.48
N ASN A 392 -26.84 -16.06 -2.51
CA ASN A 392 -27.12 -14.79 -3.17
C ASN A 392 -28.47 -14.82 -3.88
N LEU A 393 -28.78 -15.91 -4.61
CA LEU A 393 -30.07 -16.06 -5.27
C LEU A 393 -31.23 -16.14 -4.26
N LEU A 394 -31.02 -16.78 -3.12
CA LEU A 394 -32.02 -16.87 -2.06
C LEU A 394 -32.50 -15.48 -1.59
N SER A 395 -31.61 -14.47 -1.62
CA SER A 395 -31.96 -13.10 -1.23
C SER A 395 -33.07 -12.46 -2.06
N SER A 396 -33.24 -12.86 -3.33
CA SER A 396 -34.31 -12.35 -4.19
C SER A 396 -35.69 -12.94 -3.88
N PHE A 397 -35.74 -14.04 -3.11
CA PHE A 397 -36.99 -14.74 -2.77
C PHE A 397 -37.58 -14.31 -1.43
N ARG A 398 -36.96 -13.37 -0.72
CA ARG A 398 -37.37 -12.97 0.63
C ARG A 398 -38.72 -12.28 0.64
N ILE A 399 -39.58 -12.71 1.57
CA ILE A 399 -40.93 -12.17 1.73
C ILE A 399 -41.33 -11.87 3.18
N GLY A 400 -40.57 -12.33 4.18
CA GLY A 400 -40.88 -12.09 5.59
C GLY A 400 -39.79 -12.58 6.54
N VAL A 401 -39.92 -12.23 7.82
CA VAL A 401 -39.03 -12.69 8.92
C VAL A 401 -39.89 -13.27 10.05
N ILE A 402 -39.42 -14.33 10.71
CA ILE A 402 -40.15 -14.98 11.81
C ILE A 402 -39.87 -14.29 13.15
N SER A 403 -40.94 -13.86 13.84
CA SER A 403 -40.92 -13.26 15.18
C SER A 403 -40.36 -14.23 16.22
N GLY A 404 -39.26 -13.87 16.87
CA GLY A 404 -38.59 -14.70 17.88
C GLY A 404 -37.65 -15.76 17.31
N GLY A 405 -37.44 -15.80 15.99
CA GLY A 405 -36.52 -16.73 15.33
C GLY A 405 -35.06 -16.27 15.40
N GLY A 406 -34.34 -16.72 16.42
CA GLY A 406 -32.89 -16.95 16.39
C GLY A 406 -32.62 -18.25 17.17
N GLU A 407 -31.79 -19.21 16.79
CA GLU A 407 -30.66 -19.29 15.87
C GLU A 407 -30.50 -20.77 15.47
N VAL A 408 -29.83 -21.07 14.34
CA VAL A 408 -28.93 -22.23 14.32
C VAL A 408 -27.55 -21.73 13.93
N MET A 409 -26.62 -21.82 14.88
CA MET A 409 -25.20 -21.54 14.66
C MET A 409 -24.70 -22.32 13.45
N SER A 410 -24.40 -21.64 12.34
CA SER A 410 -23.47 -22.13 11.33
C SER A 410 -22.19 -21.33 11.42
N GLN A 411 -21.08 -22.05 11.51
CA GLN A 411 -19.74 -21.50 11.52
C GLN A 411 -19.51 -20.66 10.26
N GLY A 412 -19.26 -19.36 10.47
CA GLY A 412 -18.47 -18.46 9.63
C GLY A 412 -18.85 -18.35 8.15
N TYR A 413 -19.56 -17.28 7.78
CA TYR A 413 -19.20 -16.32 6.73
C TYR A 413 -20.13 -15.11 6.88
N GLY A 414 -19.56 -13.91 7.03
CA GLY A 414 -20.29 -12.70 7.43
C GLY A 414 -21.29 -12.21 6.37
N THR A 415 -22.50 -11.89 6.83
CA THR A 415 -23.45 -11.03 6.13
C THR A 415 -23.07 -9.55 6.28
N PRO A 416 -23.34 -8.70 5.28
CA PRO A 416 -22.83 -7.33 5.27
C PRO A 416 -23.61 -6.42 6.22
N GLN A 417 -22.93 -5.89 7.23
CA GLN A 417 -23.39 -4.79 8.07
C GLN A 417 -23.70 -3.55 7.21
N GLN A 418 -24.92 -3.07 7.32
CA GLN A 418 -25.39 -1.83 6.73
C GLN A 418 -24.99 -0.68 7.67
N TYR A 419 -23.80 -0.11 7.47
CA TYR A 419 -23.39 1.07 8.22
C TYR A 419 -24.21 2.28 7.74
N GLY A 420 -25.13 2.73 8.60
CA GLY A 420 -25.82 3.99 8.45
C GLY A 420 -24.82 5.15 8.38
N GLN A 421 -25.03 6.04 7.40
CA GLN A 421 -24.23 7.25 7.24
C GLN A 421 -24.33 8.14 8.48
N GLN A 422 -23.23 8.34 9.20
CA GLN A 422 -23.06 9.51 10.06
C GLN A 422 -22.14 10.51 9.35
N GLN A 423 -22.74 11.59 8.86
CA GLN A 423 -22.02 12.82 8.52
C GLN A 423 -21.64 13.57 9.81
N PRO A 424 -20.46 14.21 9.90
CA PRO A 424 -20.11 15.04 11.05
C PRO A 424 -20.83 16.39 10.95
N GLY A 425 -22.00 16.49 11.58
CA GLY A 425 -22.75 17.73 11.81
C GLY A 425 -22.48 18.29 13.21
N GLN A 426 -22.32 19.61 13.30
CA GLN A 426 -22.15 20.41 14.52
C GLN A 426 -23.22 20.14 15.61
N PRO A 427 -22.92 20.42 16.90
CA PRO A 427 -23.81 20.10 18.00
C PRO A 427 -25.00 21.08 18.07
N PRO A 428 -26.26 20.61 18.23
CA PRO A 428 -27.36 21.50 18.59
C PRO A 428 -27.50 21.63 20.11
N TYR A 429 -27.65 22.88 20.54
CA TYR A 429 -28.04 23.29 21.88
C TYR A 429 -29.56 23.09 22.09
N GLY A 430 -29.96 22.59 23.26
CA GLY A 430 -31.31 22.79 23.84
C GLY A 430 -32.21 21.54 23.91
N GLN A 431 -32.13 20.77 25.00
CA GLN A 431 -33.11 19.74 25.34
C GLN A 431 -34.36 20.37 25.99
N GLN A 432 -35.45 20.48 25.23
CA GLN A 432 -36.81 20.56 25.79
C GLN A 432 -37.34 19.13 25.99
N HIS A 433 -37.81 18.83 27.20
CA HIS A 433 -38.39 17.55 27.57
C HIS A 433 -39.69 17.29 26.79
N GLY A 434 -39.67 16.29 25.91
CA GLY A 434 -40.87 15.72 25.29
C GLY A 434 -41.59 14.72 26.21
N PRO A 435 -42.85 14.36 25.91
CA PRO A 435 -43.60 13.35 26.66
C PRO A 435 -42.90 11.98 26.58
N PRO A 436 -43.10 11.08 27.56
CA PRO A 436 -42.47 9.75 27.53
C PRO A 436 -42.89 9.00 26.26
N PRO A 437 -41.97 8.32 25.56
CA PRO A 437 -42.31 7.52 24.40
C PRO A 437 -43.20 6.35 24.83
N GLN A 438 -44.32 6.18 24.13
CA GLN A 438 -45.25 5.06 24.33
C GLN A 438 -44.58 3.74 23.92
N VAL A 439 -44.94 2.64 24.59
CA VAL A 439 -44.42 1.30 24.29
C VAL A 439 -44.65 1.01 22.79
N PRO A 440 -43.59 0.72 22.01
CA PRO A 440 -43.74 0.34 20.61
C PRO A 440 -44.65 -0.89 20.47
N PRO A 441 -45.58 -0.93 19.49
CA PRO A 441 -46.45 -2.09 19.30
C PRO A 441 -45.62 -3.37 19.09
N GLY A 442 -45.77 -4.36 19.99
CA GLY A 442 -45.05 -5.64 19.94
C GLY A 442 -43.78 -5.72 20.80
N ALA A 443 -43.34 -4.64 21.45
CA ALA A 443 -42.22 -4.67 22.39
C ALA A 443 -42.63 -5.28 23.74
N ASP A 444 -41.78 -6.12 24.31
CA ASP A 444 -41.96 -6.63 25.67
C ASP A 444 -42.02 -5.46 26.66
N SER A 445 -43.14 -5.32 27.36
CA SER A 445 -43.43 -4.20 28.24
C SER A 445 -42.44 -4.07 29.42
N GLN A 446 -41.84 -5.17 29.86
CA GLN A 446 -40.88 -5.19 30.97
C GLN A 446 -39.48 -4.81 30.46
N LEU A 447 -39.07 -5.31 29.30
CA LEU A 447 -37.79 -4.92 28.66
C LEU A 447 -37.80 -3.45 28.23
N TRP A 448 -38.93 -2.94 27.75
CA TRP A 448 -39.08 -1.52 27.41
C TRP A 448 -38.94 -0.62 28.64
N PHE A 449 -39.50 -1.04 29.78
CA PHE A 449 -39.34 -0.31 31.04
C PHE A 449 -37.88 -0.27 31.50
N TRP A 450 -37.14 -1.38 31.34
CA TRP A 450 -35.71 -1.43 31.67
C TRP A 450 -34.87 -0.61 30.68
N PHE A 451 -35.16 -0.67 29.39
CA PHE A 451 -34.53 0.18 28.40
C PHE A 451 -34.65 1.67 28.76
N GLN A 452 -35.86 2.14 29.12
CA GLN A 452 -36.10 3.52 29.56
C GLN A 452 -35.38 3.89 30.87
N ALA A 453 -35.08 2.91 31.72
CA ALA A 453 -34.32 3.14 32.96
C ALA A 453 -32.81 3.27 32.70
N VAL A 454 -32.30 2.65 31.62
CA VAL A 454 -30.89 2.65 31.23
C VAL A 454 -30.55 3.77 30.25
N ASP A 455 -31.47 4.12 29.34
CA ASP A 455 -31.39 5.26 28.40
C ASP A 455 -31.64 6.59 29.16
N THR A 456 -30.62 7.02 29.91
CA THR A 456 -30.72 8.18 30.81
C THR A 456 -30.86 9.50 30.06
N ASP A 457 -30.31 9.59 28.84
CA ASP A 457 -30.39 10.78 28.00
C ASP A 457 -31.61 10.77 27.04
N ARG A 458 -32.38 9.67 27.02
CA ARG A 458 -33.57 9.44 26.21
C ARG A 458 -33.30 9.57 24.72
N SER A 459 -32.10 9.22 24.29
CA SER A 459 -31.68 9.28 22.89
C SER A 459 -32.29 8.16 22.03
N GLY A 460 -32.84 7.12 22.65
CA GLY A 460 -33.36 5.94 21.95
C GLY A 460 -32.28 4.96 21.52
N ALA A 461 -31.03 5.16 21.95
CA ALA A 461 -29.91 4.25 21.75
C ALA A 461 -29.07 4.18 23.04
N LEU A 462 -28.58 3.00 23.41
CA LEU A 462 -27.74 2.87 24.61
C LEU A 462 -26.29 3.16 24.29
N THR A 463 -25.66 4.02 25.09
CA THR A 463 -24.20 4.21 25.07
C THR A 463 -23.49 3.21 25.99
N THR A 464 -22.19 2.99 25.77
CA THR A 464 -21.35 2.13 26.63
C THR A 464 -21.32 2.60 28.08
N GLU A 465 -21.37 3.90 28.28
CA GLU A 465 -21.33 4.54 29.59
C GLU A 465 -22.68 4.44 30.33
N GLU A 466 -23.80 4.46 29.60
CA GLU A 466 -25.14 4.26 30.18
C GLU A 466 -25.36 2.82 30.61
N LEU A 467 -24.98 1.88 29.74
CA LEU A 467 -25.06 0.45 30.06
C LEU A 467 -24.14 0.07 31.22
N GLN A 468 -22.92 0.62 31.27
CA GLN A 468 -22.01 0.38 32.40
C GLN A 468 -22.60 0.87 33.73
N LYS A 469 -23.31 2.01 33.75
CA LYS A 469 -23.93 2.54 34.97
C LYS A 469 -25.15 1.72 35.42
N ALA A 470 -25.83 1.09 34.48
CA ALA A 470 -26.96 0.22 34.76
C ALA A 470 -26.55 -1.19 35.22
N LEU A 471 -25.35 -1.63 34.88
CA LEU A 471 -24.82 -2.93 35.26
C LEU A 471 -23.91 -2.82 36.49
N ILE A 472 -24.28 -3.52 37.56
CA ILE A 472 -23.49 -3.62 38.79
C ILE A 472 -23.21 -5.10 39.06
N ASN A 473 -21.96 -5.44 39.36
CA ASN A 473 -21.58 -6.79 39.77
C ASN A 473 -22.26 -7.17 41.10
N GLY A 474 -22.41 -8.47 41.39
CA GLY A 474 -23.02 -8.94 42.66
C GLY A 474 -22.30 -8.44 43.93
N ASP A 475 -21.06 -7.96 43.79
CA ASP A 475 -20.23 -7.36 44.84
C ASP A 475 -20.27 -5.81 44.86
N TRP A 476 -21.25 -5.21 44.20
CA TRP A 476 -21.49 -3.76 44.09
C TRP A 476 -20.44 -2.96 43.31
N SER A 477 -19.54 -3.63 42.60
CA SER A 477 -18.56 -2.94 41.76
C SER A 477 -19.07 -2.55 40.38
N PRO A 478 -18.51 -1.48 39.78
CA PRO A 478 -18.81 -1.11 38.40
C PRO A 478 -18.40 -2.22 37.44
N PHE A 479 -19.22 -2.48 36.43
CA PHE A 479 -18.92 -3.43 35.36
C PHE A 479 -17.69 -3.00 34.55
N ASN A 480 -16.87 -3.95 34.11
CA ASN A 480 -15.71 -3.71 33.24
C ASN A 480 -16.16 -3.11 31.89
N ILE A 481 -15.63 -1.93 31.55
CA ILE A 481 -16.02 -1.19 30.35
C ILE A 481 -15.67 -1.93 29.05
N GLU A 482 -14.60 -2.73 29.03
CA GLU A 482 -14.23 -3.52 27.85
C GLU A 482 -15.21 -4.67 27.62
N THR A 483 -15.74 -5.26 28.69
CA THR A 483 -16.82 -6.26 28.60
C THR A 483 -18.11 -5.62 28.10
N VAL A 484 -18.47 -4.42 28.59
CA VAL A 484 -19.63 -3.66 28.11
C VAL A 484 -19.51 -3.33 26.62
N ARG A 485 -18.34 -2.87 26.17
CA ARG A 485 -18.05 -2.64 24.75
C ARG A 485 -18.16 -3.89 23.92
N LEU A 486 -17.63 -5.02 24.41
CA LEU A 486 -17.72 -6.30 23.73
C LEU A 486 -19.17 -6.74 23.56
N MET A 487 -19.97 -6.64 24.62
CA MET A 487 -21.40 -6.95 24.58
C MET A 487 -22.17 -6.05 23.62
N MET A 488 -21.89 -4.74 23.59
CA MET A 488 -22.53 -3.82 22.66
C MET A 488 -22.16 -4.09 21.20
N ASN A 489 -20.87 -4.31 20.91
CA ASN A 489 -20.42 -4.62 19.55
C ASN A 489 -20.95 -5.96 19.01
N MET A 490 -21.39 -6.88 19.87
CA MET A 490 -22.01 -8.13 19.47
C MET A 490 -23.50 -7.97 19.12
N PHE A 491 -24.16 -6.90 19.59
CA PHE A 491 -25.60 -6.69 19.47
C PHE A 491 -25.89 -5.21 19.17
N ASP A 492 -25.55 -4.75 17.95
CA ASP A 492 -25.50 -3.32 17.61
C ASP A 492 -26.86 -2.60 17.56
N THR A 493 -28.02 -3.26 17.71
CA THR A 493 -29.34 -2.58 17.58
C THR A 493 -30.50 -3.09 18.44
N GLU A 494 -30.37 -4.19 19.20
CA GLU A 494 -31.50 -4.75 19.97
C GLU A 494 -31.18 -4.95 21.45
N PHE A 495 -31.74 -4.09 22.31
CA PHE A 495 -31.66 -4.24 23.78
C PHE A 495 -32.18 -5.59 24.26
N ALA A 496 -33.19 -6.14 23.59
CA ALA A 496 -33.74 -7.47 23.92
C ALA A 496 -32.70 -8.59 23.70
N GLY A 497 -31.91 -8.52 22.62
CA GLY A 497 -30.83 -9.48 22.35
C GLY A 497 -29.70 -9.37 23.36
N LEU A 498 -29.27 -8.14 23.64
CA LEU A 498 -28.27 -7.85 24.68
C LEU A 498 -28.73 -8.33 26.07
N TRP A 499 -29.99 -8.11 26.43
CA TRP A 499 -30.54 -8.54 27.72
C TRP A 499 -30.59 -10.06 27.85
N ARG A 500 -31.09 -10.76 26.83
CA ARG A 500 -31.09 -12.23 26.78
C ARG A 500 -29.68 -12.80 26.88
N TYR A 501 -28.73 -12.20 26.17
CA TYR A 501 -27.32 -12.58 26.24
C TYR A 501 -26.76 -12.43 27.66
N ILE A 502 -27.04 -11.31 28.34
CA ILE A 502 -26.64 -11.09 29.73
C ILE A 502 -27.31 -12.12 30.66
N GLU A 503 -28.60 -12.43 30.47
CA GLU A 503 -29.29 -13.45 31.25
C GLU A 503 -28.72 -14.85 31.05
N ASP A 504 -28.38 -15.22 29.83
CA ASP A 504 -27.83 -16.55 29.52
C ASP A 504 -26.41 -16.70 30.06
N TRP A 505 -25.59 -15.65 29.96
CA TRP A 505 -24.30 -15.63 30.64
C TRP A 505 -24.44 -15.65 32.15
N LYS A 506 -25.45 -14.96 32.71
CA LYS A 506 -25.71 -14.98 34.15
C LYS A 506 -26.13 -16.38 34.63
N LYS A 507 -27.03 -17.06 33.91
CA LYS A 507 -27.41 -18.46 34.17
C LYS A 507 -26.17 -19.37 34.11
N CYS A 508 -25.33 -19.18 33.10
CA CYS A 508 -24.08 -19.91 32.94
C CYS A 508 -23.12 -19.66 34.12
N PHE A 509 -22.91 -18.41 34.51
CA PHE A 509 -22.08 -18.03 35.65
C PHE A 509 -22.60 -18.64 36.95
N THR A 510 -23.90 -18.55 37.23
CA THR A 510 -24.51 -19.14 38.43
C THR A 510 -24.47 -20.68 38.44
N THR A 511 -24.28 -21.31 37.27
CA THR A 511 -24.10 -22.77 37.19
C THR A 511 -22.70 -23.18 37.63
N PHE A 512 -21.71 -22.31 37.46
CA PHE A 512 -20.31 -22.57 37.81
C PHE A 512 -19.87 -21.95 39.14
N ASP A 513 -20.53 -20.90 39.61
CA ASP A 513 -20.43 -20.33 40.97
C ASP A 513 -21.16 -21.25 41.96
N ALA A 514 -20.53 -22.40 42.26
CA ALA A 514 -21.15 -23.49 42.98
C ALA A 514 -21.30 -23.20 44.48
N ASP A 515 -20.44 -22.32 45.02
CA ASP A 515 -20.51 -21.86 46.40
C ASP A 515 -21.39 -20.61 46.58
N GLY A 516 -21.89 -20.02 45.49
CA GLY A 516 -22.75 -18.84 45.50
C GLY A 516 -22.04 -17.59 46.02
N SER A 517 -20.71 -17.54 45.90
CA SER A 517 -19.88 -16.43 46.37
C SER A 517 -20.06 -15.16 45.54
N GLY A 518 -20.64 -15.25 44.34
CA GLY A 518 -20.74 -14.15 43.39
C GLY A 518 -19.45 -13.94 42.58
N THR A 519 -18.50 -14.87 42.68
CA THR A 519 -17.21 -14.87 41.98
C THR A 519 -16.82 -16.29 41.57
N ILE A 520 -15.98 -16.44 40.54
CA ILE A 520 -15.50 -17.74 40.06
C ILE A 520 -14.06 -17.94 40.52
N ASN A 521 -13.84 -18.97 41.34
CA ASN A 521 -12.51 -19.35 41.83
C ASN A 521 -11.78 -20.29 40.83
N PHE A 522 -10.56 -20.71 41.17
CA PHE A 522 -9.75 -21.60 40.31
C PHE A 522 -10.44 -22.92 39.95
N GLY A 523 -11.07 -23.58 40.94
CA GLY A 523 -11.73 -24.86 40.72
C GLY A 523 -12.93 -24.72 39.77
N GLU A 524 -13.69 -23.65 39.95
CA GLU A 524 -14.88 -23.33 39.16
C GLU A 524 -14.53 -22.89 37.74
N LEU A 525 -13.50 -22.05 37.56
CA LEU A 525 -13.04 -21.64 36.23
C LEU A 525 -12.49 -22.84 35.44
N LYS A 526 -11.75 -23.71 36.11
CA LYS A 526 -11.24 -24.95 35.50
C LYS A 526 -12.39 -25.85 35.05
N ASN A 527 -13.44 -25.97 35.87
CA ASN A 527 -14.62 -26.76 35.52
C ASN A 527 -15.40 -26.12 34.35
N ALA A 528 -15.57 -24.80 34.36
CA ALA A 528 -16.24 -24.06 33.28
C ALA A 528 -15.51 -24.24 31.94
N MET A 529 -14.19 -24.03 31.90
CA MET A 529 -13.39 -24.18 30.68
C MET A 529 -13.44 -25.61 30.14
N LYS A 530 -13.41 -26.61 31.03
CA LYS A 530 -13.55 -28.02 30.64
C LYS A 530 -14.93 -28.32 30.05
N THR A 531 -15.99 -27.80 30.65
CA THR A 531 -17.37 -27.95 30.16
C THR A 531 -17.57 -27.26 28.81
N PHE A 532 -16.90 -26.14 28.55
CA PHE A 532 -16.86 -25.48 27.24
C PHE A 532 -15.99 -26.22 26.20
N GLY A 533 -15.38 -27.35 26.55
CA GLY A 533 -14.56 -28.15 25.65
C GLY A 533 -13.09 -27.71 25.56
N TYR A 534 -12.62 -26.85 26.46
CA TYR A 534 -11.22 -26.43 26.53
C TYR A 534 -10.45 -27.25 27.58
N ASN A 535 -9.45 -28.02 27.13
CA ASN A 535 -8.57 -28.78 28.01
C ASN A 535 -7.31 -27.95 28.36
N LEU A 536 -7.48 -26.95 29.23
CA LEU A 536 -6.42 -26.01 29.60
C LEU A 536 -5.59 -26.52 30.78
N SER A 537 -4.27 -26.25 30.76
CA SER A 537 -3.38 -26.60 31.87
C SER A 537 -3.63 -25.73 33.12
N ASP A 538 -3.31 -26.25 34.30
CA ASP A 538 -3.47 -25.52 35.57
C ASP A 538 -2.68 -24.21 35.60
N ASN A 539 -1.51 -24.17 34.95
CA ASN A 539 -0.73 -22.95 34.79
C ASN A 539 -1.46 -21.89 33.95
N PHE A 540 -2.16 -22.32 32.91
CA PHE A 540 -2.89 -21.44 32.03
C PHE A 540 -4.17 -20.90 32.69
N ILE A 541 -4.88 -21.74 33.44
CA ILE A 541 -6.04 -21.30 34.25
C ILE A 541 -5.60 -20.27 35.31
N ASN A 542 -4.47 -20.50 35.99
CA ASN A 542 -3.91 -19.52 36.93
C ASN A 542 -3.52 -18.20 36.25
N LEU A 543 -3.04 -18.25 35.00
CA LEU A 543 -2.71 -17.06 34.22
C LEU A 543 -3.97 -16.28 33.82
N LEU A 544 -5.06 -16.96 33.47
CA LEU A 544 -6.37 -16.34 33.23
C LEU A 544 -6.88 -15.65 34.49
N ILE A 545 -6.87 -16.32 35.64
CA ILE A 545 -7.29 -15.72 36.92
C ILE A 545 -6.42 -14.51 37.22
N LYS A 546 -5.09 -14.62 37.14
CA LYS A 546 -4.20 -13.49 37.39
C LYS A 546 -4.45 -12.29 36.48
N LYS A 547 -4.89 -12.54 35.23
CA LYS A 547 -5.17 -11.49 34.24
C LYS A 547 -6.53 -10.82 34.46
N TYR A 548 -7.52 -11.58 34.92
CA TYR A 548 -8.92 -11.15 35.05
C TYR A 548 -9.38 -11.01 36.51
N ASP A 549 -8.48 -11.16 37.48
CA ASP A 549 -8.69 -10.87 38.89
C ASP A 549 -8.70 -9.35 39.11
N LYS A 550 -9.83 -8.89 39.63
CA LYS A 550 -10.16 -7.50 39.93
C LYS A 550 -9.13 -6.79 40.84
N TYR A 551 -8.35 -7.52 41.64
CA TYR A 551 -7.39 -6.98 42.60
C TYR A 551 -5.93 -7.09 42.15
N ALA A 552 -5.66 -7.64 40.97
CA ALA A 552 -4.32 -7.91 40.42
C ALA A 552 -3.58 -6.67 39.87
N GLY A 553 -3.74 -5.52 40.53
CA GLY A 553 -2.71 -4.47 40.51
C GLY A 553 -1.41 -4.96 41.17
N ASN A 554 -0.52 -4.06 41.60
CA ASN A 554 0.78 -4.39 42.22
C ASN A 554 0.74 -5.21 43.56
N LYS A 555 -0.34 -5.95 43.86
CA LYS A 555 -0.47 -6.91 44.97
C LYS A 555 -1.07 -8.22 44.47
N THR A 556 -0.75 -9.32 45.15
CA THR A 556 -1.36 -10.64 44.93
C THR A 556 -2.87 -10.53 45.10
N GLY A 557 -3.62 -10.70 44.00
CA GLY A 557 -5.08 -10.69 43.99
C GLY A 557 -5.70 -11.82 44.82
N LYS A 558 -7.03 -11.82 44.96
CA LYS A 558 -7.74 -12.80 45.80
C LYS A 558 -7.90 -14.17 45.13
N GLY A 559 -7.66 -14.26 43.81
CA GLY A 559 -7.81 -15.49 43.05
C GLY A 559 -9.22 -15.73 42.52
N ASP A 560 -10.07 -14.71 42.56
CA ASP A 560 -11.50 -14.81 42.26
C ASP A 560 -11.88 -13.88 41.09
N VAL A 561 -12.68 -14.38 40.14
CA VAL A 561 -13.06 -13.68 38.91
C VAL A 561 -14.53 -13.25 38.97
N THR A 562 -14.81 -11.95 38.84
CA THR A 562 -16.18 -11.41 38.80
C THR A 562 -16.90 -11.76 37.48
N PHE A 563 -18.23 -11.67 37.46
CA PHE A 563 -19.06 -12.04 36.30
C PHE A 563 -18.60 -11.41 34.97
N ASP A 564 -18.39 -10.10 34.95
CA ASP A 564 -17.90 -9.35 33.80
C ASP A 564 -16.53 -9.83 33.28
N ASN A 565 -15.61 -10.10 34.20
CA ASN A 565 -14.27 -10.59 33.91
C ASN A 565 -14.27 -12.07 33.51
N PHE A 566 -15.23 -12.87 34.00
CA PHE A 566 -15.46 -14.24 33.59
C PHE A 566 -15.93 -14.30 32.13
N VAL A 567 -16.91 -13.48 31.76
CA VAL A 567 -17.37 -13.35 30.36
C VAL A 567 -16.21 -12.94 29.46
N GLN A 568 -15.42 -11.93 29.87
CA GLN A 568 -14.25 -11.48 29.10
C GLN A 568 -13.18 -12.58 28.94
N SER A 569 -12.92 -13.35 30.00
CA SER A 569 -12.00 -14.50 29.99
C SER A 569 -12.45 -15.56 28.99
N CYS A 570 -13.71 -15.97 29.05
CA CYS A 570 -14.30 -16.99 28.15
C CYS A 570 -14.26 -16.55 26.69
N VAL A 571 -14.64 -15.30 26.39
CA VAL A 571 -14.58 -14.77 25.02
C VAL A 571 -13.14 -14.69 24.53
N THR A 572 -12.20 -14.26 25.38
CA THR A 572 -10.77 -14.20 25.01
C THR A 572 -10.20 -15.58 24.69
N VAL A 573 -10.49 -16.59 25.52
CA VAL A 573 -10.06 -17.97 25.28
C VAL A 573 -10.64 -18.49 23.97
N LYS A 574 -11.92 -18.22 23.69
CA LYS A 574 -12.56 -18.57 22.42
C LYS A 574 -11.87 -17.89 21.24
N THR A 575 -11.65 -16.57 21.28
CA THR A 575 -11.00 -15.82 20.20
C THR A 575 -9.57 -16.31 19.92
N LEU A 576 -8.80 -16.61 20.98
CA LEU A 576 -7.47 -17.18 20.85
C LEU A 576 -7.52 -18.57 20.23
N THR A 577 -8.46 -19.42 20.68
CA THR A 577 -8.65 -20.77 20.14
C THR A 577 -9.06 -20.74 18.67
N ASP A 578 -10.01 -19.87 18.30
CA ASP A 578 -10.48 -19.72 16.92
C ASP A 578 -9.37 -19.17 16.00
N SER A 579 -8.47 -18.35 16.54
CA SER A 579 -7.30 -17.86 15.81
C SER A 579 -6.24 -18.96 15.65
N PHE A 580 -6.04 -19.78 16.68
CA PHE A 580 -5.10 -20.90 16.69
C PHE A 580 -5.54 -22.05 15.77
N ARG A 581 -6.83 -22.42 15.79
CA ARG A 581 -7.42 -23.48 14.95
C ARG A 581 -7.26 -23.24 13.45
N ARG A 582 -7.05 -21.99 13.01
CA ARG A 582 -6.76 -21.70 11.60
C ARG A 582 -5.40 -22.25 11.15
N TYR A 583 -4.50 -22.46 12.11
CA TYR A 583 -3.13 -22.88 11.86
C TYR A 583 -2.86 -24.30 12.39
N ASP A 584 -3.63 -24.77 13.38
CA ASP A 584 -3.62 -26.14 13.91
C ASP A 584 -4.57 -27.03 13.09
N THR A 585 -4.14 -27.37 11.87
CA THR A 585 -4.98 -28.15 10.92
C THR A 585 -5.10 -29.63 11.27
N ASP A 586 -4.23 -30.15 12.13
CA ASP A 586 -4.20 -31.51 12.63
C ASP A 586 -4.84 -31.67 14.02
N ASN A 587 -5.28 -30.57 14.65
CA ASN A 587 -5.92 -30.52 15.96
C ASN A 587 -5.07 -31.18 17.06
N ASP A 588 -3.75 -31.12 16.93
CA ASP A 588 -2.82 -31.73 17.88
C ASP A 588 -2.41 -30.76 19.00
N GLY A 589 -2.85 -29.51 18.92
CA GLY A 589 -2.59 -28.46 19.90
C GLY A 589 -1.23 -27.76 19.72
N TRP A 590 -0.50 -28.03 18.65
CA TRP A 590 0.79 -27.43 18.34
C TRP A 590 0.81 -26.83 16.93
N ILE A 591 1.38 -25.62 16.80
CA ILE A 591 1.63 -25.01 15.49
C ILE A 591 3.08 -24.60 15.38
N LEU A 592 3.72 -24.93 14.26
CA LEU A 592 5.07 -24.50 13.93
C LEU A 592 4.98 -23.23 13.07
N ILE A 593 5.26 -22.08 13.69
CA ILE A 593 5.26 -20.79 13.01
C ILE A 593 6.71 -20.41 12.68
N ASN A 594 7.01 -20.19 11.40
CA ASN A 594 8.28 -19.60 10.95
C ASN A 594 8.20 -18.07 10.98
N TYR A 595 9.35 -17.38 11.18
CA TYR A 595 9.43 -15.91 11.28
C TYR A 595 8.78 -15.18 10.09
N GLU A 596 8.83 -15.76 8.88
CA GLU A 596 8.21 -15.19 7.68
C GLU A 596 6.67 -15.31 7.68
N GLN A 597 6.09 -16.26 8.43
CA GLN A 597 4.64 -16.46 8.50
C GLN A 597 3.94 -15.43 9.39
N GLU A 598 4.63 -14.83 10.37
CA GLU A 598 4.09 -13.68 11.11
C GLU A 598 3.90 -12.45 10.19
N ASP A 599 4.88 -12.17 9.32
CA ASP A 599 4.76 -11.12 8.32
C ASP A 599 3.71 -11.45 7.26
N MET A 600 3.62 -12.71 6.80
CA MET A 600 2.57 -13.12 5.85
C MET A 600 1.16 -13.12 6.45
N ALA A 601 0.98 -13.34 7.75
CA ALA A 601 -0.33 -13.16 8.41
C ALA A 601 -0.72 -11.67 8.49
N ALA A 602 0.26 -10.76 8.56
CA ALA A 602 0.06 -9.32 8.47
C ALA A 602 -0.16 -8.83 7.02
N GLU A 603 0.46 -9.48 6.03
CA GLU A 603 0.38 -9.13 4.60
C GLU A 603 -0.78 -9.81 3.85
N SER A 604 -1.21 -11.01 4.21
CA SER A 604 -2.29 -11.75 3.53
C SER A 604 -3.67 -11.08 3.64
N LYS A 605 -3.84 -10.11 4.54
CA LYS A 605 -5.03 -9.26 4.60
C LYS A 605 -5.03 -8.10 3.59
N ILE A 606 -3.99 -7.95 2.75
CA ILE A 606 -3.70 -6.69 2.03
C ILE A 606 -3.88 -6.76 0.51
N GLU A 607 -3.96 -7.94 -0.13
CA GLU A 607 -4.26 -8.01 -1.56
C GLU A 607 -5.78 -8.00 -1.83
N LEU A 608 -6.36 -6.80 -1.84
CA LEU A 608 -7.75 -6.51 -2.22
C LEU A 608 -7.99 -6.53 -3.74
N GLN A 609 -7.00 -6.93 -4.55
CA GLN A 609 -7.20 -7.20 -5.96
C GLN A 609 -7.15 -8.71 -6.21
N PRO A 610 -8.13 -9.29 -6.93
CA PRO A 610 -8.06 -10.69 -7.28
C PRO A 610 -6.76 -10.93 -8.07
N PRO A 611 -6.01 -12.01 -7.77
CA PRO A 611 -4.83 -12.36 -8.53
C PRO A 611 -5.23 -12.46 -10.00
N LEU A 612 -4.42 -11.87 -10.88
CA LEU A 612 -4.70 -11.88 -12.32
C LEU A 612 -4.91 -13.32 -12.79
N SER A 613 -5.89 -13.52 -13.67
CA SER A 613 -6.09 -14.81 -14.31
C SER A 613 -4.82 -15.24 -15.05
N PRO A 614 -4.61 -16.53 -15.36
CA PRO A 614 -3.47 -16.97 -16.18
C PRO A 614 -3.32 -16.18 -17.48
N PHE A 615 -4.45 -15.79 -18.09
CA PHE A 615 -4.47 -14.90 -19.25
C PHE A 615 -4.03 -13.47 -18.90
N GLY A 616 -4.52 -12.89 -17.79
CA GLY A 616 -4.11 -11.57 -17.32
C GLY A 616 -2.61 -11.49 -17.04
N ASN A 617 -2.04 -12.49 -16.37
CA ASN A 617 -0.59 -12.61 -16.14
C ASN A 617 0.19 -12.74 -17.46
N ALA A 618 -0.33 -13.51 -18.42
CA ALA A 618 0.29 -13.67 -19.73
C ALA A 618 0.34 -12.36 -20.52
N VAL A 619 -0.75 -11.59 -20.52
CA VAL A 619 -0.82 -10.29 -21.19
C VAL A 619 0.10 -9.27 -20.50
N ALA A 620 0.05 -9.17 -19.18
CA ALA A 620 0.88 -8.24 -18.41
C ALA A 620 2.38 -8.54 -18.60
N GLY A 621 2.78 -9.81 -18.47
CA GLY A 621 4.16 -10.24 -18.71
C GLY A 621 4.62 -10.02 -20.15
N SER A 622 3.74 -10.25 -21.13
CA SER A 622 4.03 -10.00 -22.55
C SER A 622 4.23 -8.51 -22.84
N LEU A 623 3.34 -7.63 -22.35
CA LEU A 623 3.47 -6.18 -22.51
C LEU A 623 4.73 -5.63 -21.83
N GLY A 624 5.03 -6.09 -20.61
CA GLY A 624 6.27 -5.73 -19.91
C GLY A 624 7.52 -6.13 -20.71
N ALA A 625 7.52 -7.33 -21.28
CA ALA A 625 8.62 -7.82 -22.12
C ALA A 625 8.76 -7.05 -23.43
N LEU A 626 7.66 -6.58 -24.05
CA LEU A 626 7.71 -5.76 -25.26
C LEU A 626 8.34 -4.40 -25.01
N ILE A 627 7.97 -3.75 -23.90
CA ILE A 627 8.57 -2.46 -23.51
C ILE A 627 10.06 -2.65 -23.20
N ALA A 628 10.40 -3.70 -22.44
CA ALA A 628 11.79 -4.03 -22.15
C ALA A 628 12.59 -4.28 -23.44
N LEU A 629 12.07 -5.10 -24.35
CA LEU A 629 12.72 -5.36 -25.63
C LEU A 629 12.90 -4.08 -26.41
N PHE A 630 11.87 -3.24 -26.56
CA PHE A 630 11.96 -1.97 -27.29
C PHE A 630 13.10 -1.08 -26.77
N ILE A 631 13.23 -0.97 -25.46
CA ILE A 631 14.30 -0.18 -24.82
C ILE A 631 15.67 -0.84 -25.04
N THR A 632 15.77 -2.17 -24.93
CA THR A 632 17.05 -2.89 -25.03
C THR A 632 17.45 -3.30 -26.45
N TYR A 633 16.57 -3.14 -27.44
CA TYR A 633 16.74 -3.66 -28.79
C TYR A 633 18.05 -3.22 -29.48
N PRO A 634 18.53 -1.96 -29.32
CA PRO A 634 19.84 -1.56 -29.86
C PRO A 634 21.01 -2.42 -29.37
N LEU A 635 20.95 -2.93 -28.14
CA LEU A 635 21.96 -3.84 -27.60
C LEU A 635 21.75 -5.27 -28.10
N ASP A 636 20.49 -5.71 -28.25
CA ASP A 636 20.17 -7.06 -28.73
C ASP A 636 20.60 -7.26 -30.19
N ILE A 637 20.30 -6.31 -31.09
CA ILE A 637 20.76 -6.39 -32.49
C ILE A 637 22.30 -6.36 -32.59
N THR A 638 22.94 -5.56 -31.74
CA THR A 638 24.40 -5.47 -31.67
C THR A 638 25.02 -6.80 -31.24
N LYS A 639 24.48 -7.40 -30.18
CA LYS A 639 24.87 -8.73 -29.69
C LYS A 639 24.67 -9.79 -30.77
N THR A 640 23.50 -9.82 -31.42
CA THR A 640 23.17 -10.83 -32.43
C THR A 640 24.09 -10.75 -33.64
N ARG A 641 24.37 -9.55 -34.17
CA ARG A 641 25.32 -9.37 -35.28
C ARG A 641 26.76 -9.77 -34.89
N LEU A 642 27.19 -9.47 -33.66
CA LEU A 642 28.48 -9.90 -33.11
C LEU A 642 28.60 -11.42 -32.93
N GLN A 643 27.50 -12.11 -32.61
CA GLN A 643 27.46 -13.56 -32.40
C GLN A 643 27.43 -14.36 -33.70
N VAL A 644 26.87 -13.79 -34.78
CA VAL A 644 26.72 -14.48 -36.07
C VAL A 644 27.97 -14.36 -36.95
N GLN A 645 28.81 -13.34 -36.76
CA GLN A 645 30.08 -13.23 -37.50
C GLN A 645 31.05 -14.38 -37.16
N SER A 646 31.50 -15.14 -38.17
CA SER A 646 32.46 -16.23 -37.97
C SER A 646 33.91 -15.73 -37.95
N LYS A 647 34.79 -16.43 -37.23
CA LYS A 647 36.25 -16.21 -37.33
C LYS A 647 36.78 -16.49 -38.74
N SER A 648 36.15 -17.39 -39.49
CA SER A 648 36.48 -17.71 -40.89
C SER A 648 36.26 -16.50 -41.82
N ASP A 649 35.25 -15.67 -41.50
CA ASP A 649 34.84 -14.53 -42.33
C ASP A 649 35.77 -13.31 -42.20
N SER A 650 36.62 -13.28 -41.17
CA SER A 650 37.61 -12.22 -40.96
C SER A 650 38.60 -12.05 -42.14
N SER A 651 38.75 -13.09 -42.96
CA SER A 651 39.61 -13.10 -44.15
C SER A 651 38.89 -12.76 -45.46
N LYS A 652 37.54 -12.78 -45.48
CA LYS A 652 36.71 -12.57 -46.68
C LYS A 652 35.89 -11.28 -46.65
N ILE A 653 35.58 -10.76 -45.46
CA ILE A 653 34.84 -9.52 -45.26
C ILE A 653 35.84 -8.35 -45.26
N ALA A 654 35.51 -7.24 -45.92
CA ALA A 654 36.33 -6.03 -45.90
C ALA A 654 36.61 -5.61 -44.44
N LYS A 655 37.85 -5.25 -44.09
CA LYS A 655 38.25 -4.88 -42.71
C LYS A 655 37.31 -3.87 -42.03
N ASN A 656 36.59 -3.04 -42.79
CA ASN A 656 35.66 -2.05 -42.28
C ASN A 656 34.26 -2.60 -41.89
N GLU A 657 33.91 -3.82 -42.28
CA GLU A 657 32.60 -4.46 -42.00
C GLU A 657 32.64 -5.45 -40.83
N TYR A 658 33.83 -5.79 -40.33
CA TYR A 658 33.99 -6.70 -39.18
C TYR A 658 33.77 -5.97 -37.85
N TYR A 659 33.06 -6.57 -36.89
CA TYR A 659 32.76 -5.95 -35.60
C TYR A 659 33.73 -6.43 -34.51
N HIS A 660 34.50 -5.51 -33.91
CA HIS A 660 35.50 -5.87 -32.90
C HIS A 660 34.99 -5.81 -31.45
N SER A 661 33.96 -5.01 -31.19
CA SER A 661 33.37 -4.85 -29.87
C SER A 661 31.94 -4.33 -29.97
N THR A 662 31.19 -4.36 -28.87
CA THR A 662 29.85 -3.77 -28.79
C THR A 662 29.83 -2.29 -29.17
N LYS A 663 30.85 -1.52 -28.73
CA LYS A 663 30.96 -0.09 -29.06
C LYS A 663 31.26 0.13 -30.55
N ASP A 664 32.16 -0.66 -31.11
CA ASP A 664 32.52 -0.63 -32.53
C ASP A 664 31.31 -0.99 -33.41
N ALA A 665 30.55 -2.01 -33.01
CA ALA A 665 29.32 -2.42 -33.69
C ALA A 665 28.23 -1.33 -33.64
N LEU A 666 27.96 -0.73 -32.48
CA LEU A 666 27.00 0.37 -32.36
C LEU A 666 27.39 1.55 -33.26
N TYR A 667 28.67 1.96 -33.22
CA TYR A 667 29.15 3.06 -34.05
C TYR A 667 29.02 2.76 -35.54
N LYS A 668 29.46 1.58 -35.98
CA LYS A 668 29.38 1.16 -37.39
C LYS A 668 27.94 1.12 -37.89
N ILE A 669 27.02 0.50 -37.14
CA ILE A 669 25.60 0.43 -37.49
C ILE A 669 24.99 1.83 -37.64
N ILE A 670 25.25 2.73 -36.67
CA ILE A 670 24.74 4.11 -36.74
C ILE A 670 25.34 4.85 -37.95
N SER A 671 26.63 4.65 -38.22
CA SER A 671 27.32 5.31 -39.33
C SER A 671 26.89 4.82 -40.72
N SER A 672 26.51 3.54 -40.84
CA SER A 672 26.16 2.91 -42.13
C SER A 672 24.65 2.88 -42.40
N GLU A 673 23.83 2.65 -41.37
CA GLU A 673 22.38 2.44 -41.49
C GLU A 673 21.56 3.52 -40.76
N GLY A 674 22.23 4.48 -40.10
CA GLY A 674 21.57 5.48 -39.27
C GLY A 674 21.01 4.90 -37.96
N ILE A 675 20.32 5.75 -37.20
CA ILE A 675 19.68 5.35 -35.92
C ILE A 675 18.59 4.30 -36.16
N SER A 676 17.91 4.32 -37.30
CA SER A 676 16.92 3.30 -37.69
C SER A 676 17.53 1.90 -37.85
N GLY A 677 18.82 1.79 -38.18
CA GLY A 677 19.54 0.51 -38.24
C GLY A 677 19.58 -0.23 -36.90
N LEU A 678 19.61 0.51 -35.77
CA LEU A 678 19.55 -0.07 -34.43
C LEU A 678 18.20 -0.74 -34.10
N TYR A 679 17.18 -0.50 -34.93
CA TYR A 679 15.84 -1.07 -34.80
C TYR A 679 15.46 -1.96 -36.00
N ALA A 680 16.43 -2.33 -36.83
CA ALA A 680 16.19 -3.20 -37.97
C ALA A 680 15.69 -4.59 -37.49
N GLY A 681 14.53 -5.03 -38.00
CA GLY A 681 13.91 -6.30 -37.63
C GLY A 681 13.06 -6.27 -36.35
N LEU A 682 12.88 -5.09 -35.73
CA LEU A 682 12.10 -4.93 -34.49
C LEU A 682 10.70 -5.54 -34.55
N PRO A 683 9.89 -5.39 -35.63
CA PRO A 683 8.55 -5.99 -35.67
C PRO A 683 8.55 -7.51 -35.47
N ALA A 684 9.50 -8.23 -36.06
CA ALA A 684 9.65 -9.67 -35.88
C ALA A 684 10.10 -10.01 -34.46
N GLY A 685 11.06 -9.24 -33.92
CA GLY A 685 11.51 -9.37 -32.52
C GLY A 685 10.39 -9.17 -31.51
N LEU A 686 9.53 -8.16 -31.72
CA LEU A 686 8.36 -7.89 -30.88
C LEU A 686 7.37 -9.06 -30.93
N ILE A 687 7.05 -9.59 -32.12
CA ILE A 687 6.14 -10.75 -32.24
C ILE A 687 6.74 -11.98 -31.53
N GLY A 688 8.05 -12.22 -31.68
CA GLY A 688 8.76 -13.32 -31.01
C GLY A 688 8.73 -13.20 -29.49
N VAL A 689 9.06 -12.03 -28.95
CA VAL A 689 9.06 -11.78 -27.51
C VAL A 689 7.66 -11.78 -26.92
N ALA A 690 6.68 -11.18 -27.61
CA ALA A 690 5.28 -11.21 -27.19
C ALA A 690 4.79 -12.64 -27.04
N SER A 691 5.00 -13.46 -28.07
CA SER A 691 4.55 -14.85 -28.12
C SER A 691 5.25 -15.70 -27.07
N THR A 692 6.56 -15.51 -26.89
CA THR A 692 7.36 -16.27 -25.93
C THR A 692 6.98 -15.98 -24.49
N ASN A 693 6.85 -14.70 -24.14
CA ASN A 693 6.49 -14.31 -22.77
C ASN A 693 5.03 -14.64 -22.48
N PHE A 694 4.12 -14.42 -23.43
CA PHE A 694 2.73 -14.82 -23.26
C PHE A 694 2.61 -16.32 -22.99
N ALA A 695 3.21 -17.17 -23.83
CA ALA A 695 3.17 -18.62 -23.66
C ALA A 695 3.81 -19.05 -22.32
N TYR A 696 4.97 -18.50 -21.97
CA TYR A 696 5.63 -18.81 -20.70
C TYR A 696 4.76 -18.45 -19.49
N PHE A 697 4.31 -17.20 -19.38
CA PHE A 697 3.52 -16.75 -18.24
C PHE A 697 2.14 -17.41 -18.17
N TYR A 698 1.53 -17.72 -19.32
CA TYR A 698 0.28 -18.46 -19.37
C TYR A 698 0.45 -19.88 -18.80
N TRP A 699 1.40 -20.66 -19.34
CA TRP A 699 1.66 -22.03 -18.88
C TRP A 699 2.15 -22.06 -17.44
N TYR A 700 3.01 -21.12 -17.05
CA TYR A 700 3.49 -21.00 -15.67
C TYR A 700 2.34 -20.74 -14.71
N SER A 701 1.50 -19.75 -15.00
CA SER A 701 0.36 -19.40 -14.16
C SER A 701 -0.64 -20.54 -14.06
N LEU A 702 -0.91 -21.25 -15.17
CA LEU A 702 -1.83 -22.38 -15.21
C LEU A 702 -1.33 -23.53 -14.35
N ILE A 703 -0.08 -23.98 -14.55
CA ILE A 703 0.51 -25.10 -13.81
C ILE A 703 0.67 -24.73 -12.33
N ARG A 704 1.11 -23.50 -12.04
CA ARG A 704 1.24 -22.99 -10.68
C ARG A 704 -0.09 -22.94 -9.96
N SER A 705 -1.13 -22.38 -10.59
CA SER A 705 -2.48 -22.30 -10.00
C SER A 705 -3.07 -23.70 -9.77
N TYR A 706 -2.91 -24.62 -10.72
CA TYR A 706 -3.34 -26.00 -10.56
C TYR A 706 -2.64 -26.70 -9.38
N TYR A 707 -1.33 -26.48 -9.23
CA TYR A 707 -0.55 -27.06 -8.14
C TYR A 707 -0.88 -26.43 -6.78
N GLN A 708 -1.07 -25.11 -6.72
CA GLN A 708 -1.48 -24.39 -5.50
C GLN A 708 -2.90 -24.76 -5.07
N ASN A 709 -3.86 -24.88 -5.98
CA ASN A 709 -5.23 -25.25 -5.62
C ASN A 709 -5.36 -26.66 -5.01
N LYS A 710 -4.35 -27.51 -5.17
CA LYS A 710 -4.27 -28.83 -4.53
C LYS A 710 -3.58 -28.83 -3.16
N ARG A 711 -2.99 -27.72 -2.73
CA ARG A 711 -2.31 -27.58 -1.43
C ARG A 711 -2.86 -26.36 -0.69
N SER A 712 -3.39 -26.54 0.51
CA SER A 712 -3.83 -25.44 1.41
C SER A 712 -2.71 -24.49 1.89
N SER A 713 -1.53 -24.50 1.25
CA SER A 713 -0.39 -23.63 1.59
C SER A 713 -0.33 -22.46 0.59
N SER A 714 -0.30 -21.24 1.12
CA SER A 714 -0.25 -20.00 0.34
C SER A 714 1.09 -19.76 -0.37
N SER A 715 2.19 -20.36 0.10
CA SER A 715 3.54 -20.19 -0.48
C SER A 715 4.14 -21.49 -1.01
N LEU A 716 4.74 -21.44 -2.19
CA LEU A 716 5.51 -22.54 -2.79
C LEU A 716 6.99 -22.40 -2.44
N SER A 717 7.68 -23.54 -2.24
CA SER A 717 9.14 -23.52 -2.05
C SER A 717 9.85 -23.03 -3.32
N THR A 718 11.02 -22.41 -3.17
CA THR A 718 11.84 -21.98 -4.31
C THR A 718 12.14 -23.14 -5.27
N THR A 719 12.43 -24.33 -4.74
CA THR A 719 12.67 -25.52 -5.56
C THR A 719 11.45 -25.90 -6.39
N THR A 720 10.26 -25.82 -5.79
CA THR A 720 8.99 -26.06 -6.49
C THR A 720 8.77 -25.03 -7.58
N GLU A 721 8.93 -23.72 -7.28
CA GLU A 721 8.77 -22.65 -8.27
C GLU A 721 9.73 -22.81 -9.46
N LEU A 722 10.98 -23.22 -9.21
CA LEU A 722 11.95 -23.49 -10.28
C LEU A 722 11.58 -24.69 -11.16
N ILE A 723 11.06 -25.77 -10.57
CA ILE A 723 10.60 -26.95 -11.32
C ILE A 723 9.37 -26.58 -12.16
N LEU A 724 8.39 -25.91 -11.58
CA LEU A 724 7.19 -25.43 -12.28
C LEU A 724 7.58 -24.48 -13.43
N GLY A 725 8.53 -23.58 -13.19
CA GLY A 725 9.10 -22.69 -14.20
C GLY A 725 9.78 -23.43 -15.35
N ALA A 726 10.55 -24.49 -15.07
CA ALA A 726 11.20 -25.29 -16.10
C ALA A 726 10.19 -26.06 -16.96
N PHE A 727 9.16 -26.66 -16.34
CA PHE A 727 8.07 -27.33 -17.07
C PHE A 727 7.24 -26.36 -17.92
N ALA A 728 6.89 -25.21 -17.36
CA ALA A 728 6.21 -24.14 -18.09
C ALA A 728 7.04 -23.64 -19.28
N GLY A 729 8.35 -23.46 -19.07
CA GLY A 729 9.29 -23.12 -20.13
C GLY A 729 9.31 -24.16 -21.23
N ALA A 730 9.40 -25.45 -20.89
CA ALA A 730 9.41 -26.54 -21.87
C ALA A 730 8.12 -26.59 -22.71
N LEU A 731 6.96 -26.41 -22.07
CA LEU A 731 5.67 -26.34 -22.77
C LEU A 731 5.57 -25.11 -23.67
N ALA A 732 6.05 -23.94 -23.21
CA ALA A 732 6.09 -22.74 -24.02
C ALA A 732 6.95 -22.92 -25.29
N GLN A 733 8.12 -23.57 -25.19
CA GLN A 733 9.02 -23.80 -26.34
C GLN A 733 8.34 -24.54 -27.50
N ILE A 734 7.38 -25.41 -27.23
CA ILE A 734 6.62 -26.12 -28.27
C ILE A 734 5.88 -25.14 -29.18
N PHE A 735 5.36 -24.04 -28.62
CA PHE A 735 4.60 -23.04 -29.37
C PHE A 735 5.46 -21.86 -29.85
N THR A 736 6.63 -21.62 -29.25
CA THR A 736 7.40 -20.39 -29.48
C THR A 736 8.61 -20.58 -30.41
N ILE A 737 9.10 -21.81 -30.57
CA ILE A 737 10.22 -22.11 -31.48
C ILE A 737 9.92 -21.74 -32.94
N PRO A 738 8.73 -22.03 -33.52
CA PRO A 738 8.39 -21.59 -34.87
C PRO A 738 8.61 -20.09 -35.10
N VAL A 739 8.11 -19.27 -34.17
CA VAL A 739 8.26 -17.81 -34.24
C VAL A 739 9.73 -17.40 -34.09
N SER A 740 10.46 -18.06 -33.20
CA SER A 740 11.88 -17.80 -32.95
C SER A 740 12.75 -18.11 -34.18
N VAL A 741 12.48 -19.22 -34.87
CA VAL A 741 13.18 -19.62 -36.10
C VAL A 741 12.93 -18.60 -37.22
N ILE A 742 11.68 -18.19 -37.42
CA ILE A 742 11.31 -17.17 -38.43
C ILE A 742 12.01 -15.84 -38.12
N THR A 743 11.93 -15.39 -36.87
CA THR A 743 12.52 -14.13 -36.41
C THR A 743 14.04 -14.11 -36.58
N THR A 744 14.70 -15.19 -36.15
CA THR A 744 16.17 -15.33 -36.28
C THR A 744 16.59 -15.27 -37.74
N ARG A 745 15.87 -15.97 -38.64
CA ARG A 745 16.16 -15.95 -40.08
C ARG A 745 16.02 -14.54 -40.66
N GLN A 746 14.99 -13.78 -40.27
CA GLN A 746 14.85 -12.38 -40.70
C GLN A 746 15.95 -11.45 -40.16
N GLN A 747 16.39 -11.67 -38.91
CA GLN A 747 17.45 -10.88 -38.28
C GLN A 747 18.83 -11.12 -38.89
N THR A 748 19.11 -12.34 -39.35
CA THR A 748 20.40 -12.70 -39.96
C THR A 748 20.48 -12.40 -41.45
N THR A 749 19.34 -12.23 -42.14
CA THR A 749 19.32 -11.87 -43.57
C THR A 749 19.62 -10.39 -43.79
N LYS A 750 20.44 -10.10 -44.81
CA LYS A 750 20.81 -8.74 -45.24
C LYS A 750 19.56 -7.94 -45.61
N SER A 751 19.61 -6.62 -45.40
CA SER A 751 18.43 -5.74 -45.53
C SER A 751 17.77 -5.78 -46.91
N HIS A 752 18.54 -6.00 -47.98
CA HIS A 752 18.02 -6.03 -49.35
C HIS A 752 17.26 -7.32 -49.68
N ASP A 753 17.61 -8.43 -49.02
CA ASP A 753 17.07 -9.77 -49.30
C ASP A 753 16.04 -10.23 -48.25
N ARG A 754 15.69 -9.34 -47.31
CA ARG A 754 14.81 -9.65 -46.18
C ARG A 754 13.34 -9.67 -46.63
N LYS A 755 12.72 -10.85 -46.56
CA LYS A 755 11.28 -11.04 -46.77
C LYS A 755 10.45 -10.70 -45.53
N ASP A 756 9.16 -10.49 -45.73
CA ASP A 756 8.19 -10.39 -44.65
C ASP A 756 7.97 -11.73 -43.94
N LEU A 757 7.23 -11.72 -42.82
CA LEU A 757 7.11 -12.88 -41.93
C LEU A 757 6.47 -14.09 -42.66
N ILE A 758 5.49 -13.82 -43.52
CA ILE A 758 4.81 -14.84 -44.32
C ILE A 758 5.75 -15.39 -45.40
N GLY A 759 6.51 -14.52 -46.08
CA GLY A 759 7.50 -14.89 -47.07
C GLY A 759 8.61 -15.75 -46.49
N THR A 760 9.15 -15.39 -45.32
CA THR A 760 10.16 -16.19 -44.60
C THR A 760 9.59 -17.53 -44.14
N THR A 761 8.35 -17.58 -43.67
CA THR A 761 7.68 -18.83 -43.25
C THR A 761 7.53 -19.79 -44.43
N LYS A 762 7.03 -19.30 -45.57
CA LYS A 762 6.88 -20.10 -46.79
C LYS A 762 8.22 -20.63 -47.29
N GLU A 763 9.26 -19.80 -47.23
CA GLU A 763 10.62 -20.20 -47.60
C GLU A 763 11.15 -21.34 -46.72
N ILE A 764 11.04 -21.23 -45.40
CA ILE A 764 11.46 -22.28 -44.46
C ILE A 764 10.71 -23.58 -44.74
N ILE A 765 9.38 -23.50 -44.93
CA ILE A 765 8.56 -24.68 -45.22
C ILE A 765 8.95 -25.30 -46.58
N SER A 766 9.29 -24.49 -47.57
CA SER A 766 9.70 -24.99 -48.89
C SER A 766 11.09 -25.66 -48.88
N GLU A 767 12.00 -25.21 -48.01
CA GLU A 767 13.36 -25.74 -47.92
C GLU A 767 13.48 -26.95 -46.97
N ASP A 768 12.93 -26.82 -45.76
CA ASP A 768 13.14 -27.76 -44.64
C ASP A 768 11.84 -28.52 -44.27
N GLY A 769 10.72 -28.26 -44.96
CA GLY A 769 9.41 -28.79 -44.60
C GLY A 769 8.81 -28.12 -43.35
N ILE A 770 7.62 -28.58 -42.93
CA ILE A 770 6.92 -28.00 -41.75
C ILE A 770 7.70 -28.19 -40.44
N THR A 771 8.49 -29.26 -40.34
CA THR A 771 9.35 -29.55 -39.19
C THR A 771 10.54 -28.60 -39.08
N GLY A 772 10.90 -27.90 -40.16
CA GLY A 772 11.92 -26.84 -40.18
C GLY A 772 11.60 -25.69 -39.22
N LEU A 773 10.31 -25.43 -38.93
CA LEU A 773 9.89 -24.44 -37.94
C LEU A 773 10.30 -24.81 -36.51
N TRP A 774 10.57 -26.09 -36.22
CA TRP A 774 11.00 -26.57 -34.89
C TRP A 774 12.51 -26.86 -34.80
N LYS A 775 13.29 -26.40 -35.78
CA LYS A 775 14.74 -26.57 -35.81
C LYS A 775 15.37 -25.89 -34.59
N GLY A 776 15.96 -26.69 -33.69
CA GLY A 776 16.50 -26.21 -32.41
C GLY A 776 15.62 -26.46 -31.18
N LEU A 777 14.49 -27.18 -31.30
CA LEU A 777 13.64 -27.52 -30.16
C LEU A 777 14.38 -28.32 -29.08
N LYS A 778 15.15 -29.35 -29.46
CA LYS A 778 15.91 -30.20 -28.51
C LYS A 778 16.86 -29.39 -27.61
N PRO A 779 17.79 -28.57 -28.15
CA PRO A 779 18.65 -27.74 -27.29
C PRO A 779 17.86 -26.70 -26.49
N SER A 780 16.75 -26.17 -27.03
CA SER A 780 15.91 -25.19 -26.32
C SER A 780 15.17 -25.76 -25.11
N LEU A 781 14.71 -27.02 -25.18
CA LEU A 781 14.10 -27.72 -24.05
C LEU A 781 15.11 -27.93 -22.90
N ILE A 782 16.37 -28.22 -23.22
CA ILE A 782 17.44 -28.34 -22.22
C ILE A 782 17.70 -26.99 -21.55
N LEU A 783 17.69 -25.89 -22.33
CA LEU A 783 17.90 -24.54 -21.83
C LEU A 783 16.79 -24.05 -20.90
N CYS A 784 15.60 -24.67 -20.89
CA CYS A 784 14.54 -24.33 -19.93
C CYS A 784 14.92 -24.59 -18.47
N VAL A 785 15.92 -25.44 -18.22
CA VAL A 785 16.45 -25.73 -16.88
C VAL A 785 17.51 -24.69 -16.46
N ASN A 786 18.00 -23.88 -17.39
CA ASN A 786 19.09 -22.92 -17.14
C ASN A 786 18.77 -21.91 -16.01
N PRO A 787 17.56 -21.33 -15.91
CA PRO A 787 17.24 -20.48 -14.76
C PRO A 787 17.31 -21.23 -13.43
N ALA A 788 16.83 -22.47 -13.36
CA ALA A 788 16.91 -23.29 -12.15
C ALA A 788 18.36 -23.59 -11.74
N ILE A 789 19.21 -23.93 -12.72
CA ILE A 789 20.64 -24.15 -12.49
C ILE A 789 21.34 -22.85 -12.07
N THR A 790 21.05 -21.74 -12.75
CA THR A 790 21.68 -20.44 -12.50
C THR A 790 21.30 -19.91 -11.12
N TYR A 791 20.02 -19.92 -10.75
CA TYR A 791 19.58 -19.50 -9.42
C TYR A 791 20.04 -20.45 -8.31
N GLY A 792 20.06 -21.76 -8.56
CA GLY A 792 20.61 -22.73 -7.61
C GLY A 792 22.11 -22.57 -7.38
N ALA A 793 22.87 -22.36 -8.45
CA ALA A 793 24.31 -22.11 -8.38
C ALA A 793 24.62 -20.74 -7.77
N LEU A 794 23.90 -19.69 -8.17
CA LEU A 794 24.06 -18.33 -7.65
C LEU A 794 23.69 -18.26 -6.17
N SER A 795 22.56 -18.83 -5.74
CA SER A 795 22.16 -18.83 -4.34
C SER A 795 23.20 -19.55 -3.47
N LYS A 796 23.71 -20.70 -3.92
CA LYS A 796 24.80 -21.42 -3.26
C LYS A 796 26.11 -20.64 -3.27
N THR A 797 26.44 -19.96 -4.36
CA THR A 797 27.65 -19.14 -4.48
C THR A 797 27.57 -17.91 -3.59
N ILE A 798 26.44 -17.20 -3.57
CA ILE A 798 26.18 -16.05 -2.69
C ILE A 798 26.22 -16.49 -1.23
N ALA A 799 25.50 -17.56 -0.86
CA ALA A 799 25.54 -18.10 0.49
C ALA A 799 26.96 -18.46 0.89
N THR A 800 27.74 -19.07 -0.02
CA THR A 800 29.16 -19.36 0.21
C THR A 800 29.95 -18.08 0.39
N ILE A 801 29.86 -17.08 -0.50
CA ILE A 801 30.56 -15.79 -0.39
C ILE A 801 30.23 -15.10 0.94
N PHE A 802 28.96 -15.00 1.33
CA PHE A 802 28.59 -14.34 2.59
C PHE A 802 29.05 -15.11 3.83
N THR A 803 29.06 -16.44 3.78
CA THR A 803 29.49 -17.28 4.91
C THR A 803 31.00 -17.53 4.95
N TYR A 804 31.72 -17.36 3.83
CA TYR A 804 33.14 -17.65 3.69
C TYR A 804 34.02 -16.91 4.70
N PRO A 805 33.83 -15.59 4.97
CA PRO A 805 34.59 -14.90 6.01
C PRO A 805 34.48 -15.57 7.38
N TYR A 806 33.29 -16.08 7.72
CA TYR A 806 33.04 -16.76 8.98
C TYR A 806 33.65 -18.17 9.02
N ILE A 807 33.62 -18.89 7.88
CA ILE A 807 34.30 -20.18 7.70
C ILE A 807 35.82 -20.00 7.85
N MET A 808 36.40 -18.99 7.20
CA MET A 808 37.81 -18.61 7.32
C MET A 808 38.17 -18.29 8.77
N ALA A 809 37.34 -17.48 9.46
CA ALA A 809 37.55 -17.15 10.86
C ALA A 809 37.53 -18.39 11.76
N LYS A 810 36.60 -19.32 11.52
CA LYS A 810 36.53 -20.62 12.20
C LYS A 810 37.79 -21.44 11.97
N VAL A 811 38.25 -21.59 10.72
CA VAL A 811 39.45 -22.37 10.38
C VAL A 811 40.70 -21.79 11.05
N ARG A 812 40.85 -20.46 11.06
CA ARG A 812 41.99 -19.80 11.74
C ARG A 812 41.93 -19.90 13.27
N LEU A 813 40.75 -20.00 13.87
CA LEU A 813 40.60 -20.29 15.31
C LEU A 813 40.92 -21.74 15.65
N GLN A 814 40.64 -22.67 14.73
CA GLN A 814 40.88 -24.10 14.91
C GLN A 814 42.33 -24.51 14.58
N TRP A 815 43.06 -23.66 13.88
CA TRP A 815 44.43 -23.94 13.46
C TRP A 815 45.38 -24.03 14.67
N LYS A 816 46.08 -25.16 14.78
CA LYS A 816 47.21 -25.38 15.70
C LYS A 816 48.39 -25.93 14.91
N PRO A 817 49.63 -25.48 15.17
CA PRO A 817 50.80 -26.08 14.54
C PRO A 817 51.01 -27.54 15.03
N PRO A 818 51.62 -28.42 14.22
CA PRO A 818 52.00 -29.77 14.63
C PRO A 818 52.98 -29.73 15.81
N LYS A 819 52.88 -30.69 16.75
CA LYS A 819 53.77 -30.76 17.92
C LYS A 819 55.26 -30.91 17.56
N SER A 820 55.58 -31.40 16.37
CA SER A 820 56.96 -31.53 15.86
C SER A 820 57.66 -30.19 15.59
N ASP A 821 56.89 -29.11 15.42
CA ASP A 821 57.41 -27.78 15.09
C ASP A 821 57.59 -26.90 16.35
N LEU A 822 57.22 -27.42 17.52
CA LEU A 822 57.46 -26.80 18.81
C LEU A 822 58.85 -27.23 19.30
N LYS A 823 59.81 -26.31 19.27
CA LYS A 823 61.12 -26.53 19.92
C LYS A 823 60.90 -26.72 21.43
N ASP A 824 61.64 -27.67 21.98
CA ASP A 824 61.58 -28.08 23.38
C ASP A 824 61.54 -26.88 24.34
N GLY A 825 60.50 -26.82 25.19
CA GLY A 825 60.45 -25.95 26.36
C GLY A 825 59.53 -24.73 26.33
N ILE A 826 58.68 -24.54 25.31
CA ILE A 826 57.70 -23.43 25.31
C ILE A 826 56.28 -23.97 25.54
N ASP A 827 55.77 -23.80 26.76
CA ASP A 827 54.36 -23.98 27.07
C ASP A 827 53.51 -22.87 26.44
N PHE A 828 52.37 -23.24 25.85
CA PHE A 828 51.52 -22.38 25.01
C PHE A 828 50.82 -21.21 25.75
N GLU A 829 51.03 -21.08 27.06
CA GLU A 829 50.35 -20.12 27.93
C GLU A 829 51.13 -18.84 28.24
N GLU A 830 52.46 -18.81 28.12
CA GLU A 830 53.26 -17.61 28.46
C GLU A 830 54.05 -17.09 27.25
N CYS A 831 53.56 -16.00 26.65
CA CYS A 831 54.39 -15.10 25.83
C CYS A 831 53.82 -13.68 25.97
N GLU A 832 54.28 -12.96 27.00
CA GLU A 832 54.26 -11.50 27.02
C GLU A 832 55.42 -10.94 26.19
N GLU A 833 55.23 -9.70 25.77
CA GLU A 833 55.99 -8.91 24.81
C GLU A 833 57.50 -8.89 25.08
N ASP A 834 58.33 -9.40 24.14
CA ASP A 834 59.42 -8.58 23.60
C ASP A 834 60.14 -9.15 22.36
N SER A 835 60.69 -8.22 21.60
CA SER A 835 61.73 -8.34 20.56
C SER A 835 61.37 -8.80 19.12
N SER A 836 61.97 -8.03 18.22
CA SER A 836 61.92 -8.05 16.76
C SER A 836 62.46 -9.35 16.12
N ASN A 837 61.78 -9.81 15.06
CA ASN A 837 62.16 -10.88 14.11
C ASN A 837 61.68 -12.33 14.35
N PHE A 838 60.45 -12.53 14.83
CA PHE A 838 59.75 -13.80 14.59
C PHE A 838 58.28 -13.57 14.19
N LYS A 839 57.78 -14.35 13.22
CA LYS A 839 56.40 -14.28 12.73
C LYS A 839 55.43 -14.31 13.92
N ARG A 840 54.71 -13.20 14.15
CA ARG A 840 53.74 -13.03 15.24
C ARG A 840 52.79 -14.23 15.30
N ASN A 841 52.82 -14.98 16.40
CA ASN A 841 51.76 -15.90 16.78
C ASN A 841 50.53 -15.07 17.19
N ILE A 842 49.65 -14.81 16.24
CA ILE A 842 48.41 -14.06 16.49
C ILE A 842 47.44 -14.96 17.24
N LYS A 843 47.36 -14.82 18.58
CA LYS A 843 46.22 -15.35 19.35
C LYS A 843 44.96 -14.57 18.94
N TYR A 844 43.91 -15.29 18.54
CA TYR A 844 42.60 -14.73 18.19
C TYR A 844 41.64 -14.93 19.36
N LYS A 845 40.97 -13.87 19.81
CA LYS A 845 40.02 -13.91 20.95
C LYS A 845 38.62 -14.40 20.55
N GLY A 846 38.36 -14.56 19.25
CA GLY A 846 37.07 -14.99 18.70
C GLY A 846 36.93 -14.64 17.22
N ALA A 847 35.83 -15.06 16.57
CA ALA A 847 35.67 -14.93 15.11
C ALA A 847 35.71 -13.47 14.63
N ILE A 848 35.15 -12.55 15.42
CA ILE A 848 35.18 -11.10 15.13
C ILE A 848 36.60 -10.53 15.21
N ASP A 849 37.40 -11.01 16.16
CA ASP A 849 38.80 -10.60 16.32
C ASP A 849 39.66 -11.09 15.14
N VAL A 850 39.40 -12.30 14.63
CA VAL A 850 40.02 -12.81 13.40
C VAL A 850 39.67 -11.91 12.22
N LEU A 851 38.38 -11.65 12.00
CA LEU A 851 37.91 -10.83 10.88
C LEU A 851 38.52 -9.43 10.90
N ARG A 852 38.54 -8.77 12.06
CA ARG A 852 39.13 -7.43 12.23
C ARG A 852 40.64 -7.44 11.96
N LYS A 853 41.38 -8.42 12.49
CA LYS A 853 42.83 -8.52 12.29
C LYS A 853 43.19 -8.83 10.83
N VAL A 854 42.48 -9.74 10.18
CA VAL A 854 42.67 -10.06 8.75
C VAL A 854 42.32 -8.87 7.85
N LEU A 855 41.27 -8.11 8.20
CA LEU A 855 40.93 -6.88 7.48
C LEU A 855 42.06 -5.84 7.58
N ALA A 856 42.71 -5.74 8.75
CA ALA A 856 43.81 -4.82 8.98
C ALA A 856 45.11 -5.24 8.27
N THR A 857 45.36 -6.54 8.09
CA THR A 857 46.60 -7.05 7.47
C THR A 857 46.50 -7.29 5.97
N ASP A 858 45.40 -7.89 5.51
CA ASP A 858 45.22 -8.40 4.15
C ASP A 858 44.06 -7.70 3.41
N GLY A 859 43.40 -6.73 4.05
CA GLY A 859 42.20 -6.09 3.50
C GLY A 859 41.04 -7.07 3.35
N VAL A 860 39.99 -6.64 2.62
CA VAL A 860 38.80 -7.45 2.38
C VAL A 860 39.12 -8.73 1.59
N GLN A 861 40.14 -8.70 0.73
CA GLN A 861 40.60 -9.88 -0.01
C GLN A 861 41.10 -11.00 0.91
N GLY A 862 41.65 -10.66 2.09
CA GLY A 862 42.07 -11.62 3.10
C GLY A 862 40.95 -12.48 3.66
N TRP A 863 39.70 -11.98 3.65
CA TRP A 863 38.55 -12.76 4.10
C TRP A 863 38.16 -13.89 3.16
N TYR A 864 38.66 -13.86 1.91
CA TYR A 864 38.33 -14.79 0.85
C TYR A 864 39.54 -15.57 0.33
N LYS A 865 40.68 -15.49 1.04
CA LYS A 865 41.85 -16.35 0.76
C LYS A 865 41.60 -17.75 1.34
N SER A 866 41.71 -18.76 0.49
CA SER A 866 41.62 -20.18 0.85
C SER A 866 42.80 -20.65 1.68
#